data_AF-A0A7V4GGW8-F1
#
_entry.id   AF-A0A7V4GGW8-F1
#
_cell.length_a   1.000
_cell.length_b   1.000
_cell.length_c   1.000
_cell.angle_alpha   90.00
_cell.angle_beta   90.00
_cell.angle_gamma   90.00
#
_symmetry.space_group_name_H-M   'P 1'
#
loop_
_entity.id
_entity.type
_entity.pdbx_description
1 polymer ?
#
loop_
_entity_poly.entity_id
_entity_poly.type
_entity_poly.pdbx_seq_one_letter_code
_entity_poly.pdbx_strand_id
1 'polypeptide(L)'
;MSGTTTTPDKVPTVEVEIDGRKVEVPEGTTLLAAARKADVRIPTLCSHPAVEPYGACRVCITEIEVRGRKRLVTACNYPVREPLRAFPESDETREQRRGVLSLMLARWPNVPAVRTLAEKYGARPPSYAHPLRNEAPDACILCGLCVRACSEMAWEDIIAFAGRGAGRRVMMPFGETSERCTGCGTCAYICPTGAIKVHDEQNRPVDPARIRKYGFRLTQEMTLLDDQQCQMRRVGTAHLVEIMDAYDLLPTHNYKFGKHPDTPKIASHVWKSLVRQNVPDGCWAGCQMSCAKAVEDFVPRTGPYQGQKVLVDGPEYETVAGCGSNIGVFDPHDILEINFYCDTYGIDTISFGTATAFAMECFEAGILDTQKTGGLELRFGNGTAALELLHQMSRGEGFGVIVGQGIAEMKRIFAEKFGGDPQFLKDIGMEVKGLEYSEYVSKESLAQQGGYAMALKGPQHDEAWLIFMDMVNKQLPTFEKKAEALHYFPMWRTWFGLMGLCKLPWNDVEPEDNAKYPEPNKVPGHVEGYVNFWAGMTGREVTIDDIIRMSERVYNFQRVFNLRMGKGTREWDRGPYRAMGPVTVEEYESRAERYDKQLKELVGYDPAGKTTREKLAALRKYREEQYEGLLDAVYKRRGWTRNGIPTIETLRSLGIDYPWVVEVVKPWLEKEGAA
;
A
#
# COMPACT_ATOMS: atom_id res chain seq x y z
N MET A 1 3.66 -8.96 2.76
CA MET A 1 2.43 -9.25 3.53
C MET A 1 1.93 -10.61 3.06
N SER A 2 1.91 -11.64 3.91
CA SER A 2 1.43 -12.99 3.54
C SER A 2 0.50 -13.55 4.60
N GLY A 3 -0.61 -12.84 4.82
CA GLY A 3 -1.75 -13.36 5.56
C GLY A 3 -2.61 -14.19 4.62
N THR A 4 -2.72 -15.48 4.91
CA THR A 4 -3.51 -16.47 4.17
C THR A 4 -4.94 -15.98 3.93
N THR A 5 -5.25 -15.72 2.65
CA THR A 5 -6.59 -15.54 2.13
C THR A 5 -7.44 -16.78 2.40
N THR A 6 -8.72 -16.57 2.70
CA THR A 6 -9.77 -17.59 2.65
C THR A 6 -9.57 -18.41 1.38
N THR A 7 -9.37 -19.71 1.54
CA THR A 7 -9.15 -20.63 0.41
C THR A 7 -10.29 -20.46 -0.58
N PRO A 8 -10.04 -20.03 -1.83
CA PRO A 8 -11.05 -20.09 -2.87
C PRO A 8 -11.48 -21.54 -3.00
N ASP A 9 -12.77 -21.79 -3.25
CA ASP A 9 -13.25 -23.11 -3.64
C ASP A 9 -12.24 -23.75 -4.60
N LYS A 10 -11.68 -24.91 -4.22
CA LYS A 10 -10.62 -25.56 -5.01
C LYS A 10 -11.17 -25.85 -6.40
N VAL A 11 -10.76 -25.03 -7.36
CA VAL A 11 -11.06 -25.25 -8.79
C VAL A 11 -10.53 -26.65 -9.15
N PRO A 12 -11.36 -27.53 -9.73
CA PRO A 12 -10.92 -28.87 -10.14
C PRO A 12 -9.68 -28.78 -11.03
N THR A 13 -8.73 -29.70 -10.87
CA THR A 13 -7.56 -29.79 -11.73
C THR A 13 -7.80 -30.75 -12.89
N VAL A 14 -7.16 -30.47 -14.03
CA VAL A 14 -7.22 -31.27 -15.26
C VAL A 14 -5.80 -31.64 -15.68
N GLU A 15 -5.58 -32.91 -16.01
CA GLU A 15 -4.30 -33.40 -16.56
C GLU A 15 -4.18 -33.01 -18.05
N VAL A 16 -3.06 -32.40 -18.41
CA VAL A 16 -2.70 -32.09 -19.80
C VAL A 16 -1.36 -32.71 -20.12
N GLU A 17 -1.27 -33.42 -21.24
CA GLU A 17 -0.01 -33.93 -21.77
C GLU A 17 0.44 -33.07 -22.96
N ILE A 18 1.61 -32.45 -22.89
CA ILE A 18 2.14 -31.55 -23.92
C ILE A 18 3.51 -32.07 -24.34
N ASP A 19 3.64 -32.53 -25.58
CA ASP A 19 4.86 -33.18 -26.09
C ASP A 19 5.41 -34.26 -25.12
N GLY A 20 4.52 -35.10 -24.59
CA GLY A 20 4.86 -36.17 -23.65
C GLY A 20 5.10 -35.73 -22.20
N ARG A 21 5.08 -34.43 -21.90
CA ARG A 21 5.18 -33.89 -20.54
C ARG A 21 3.79 -33.73 -19.94
N LYS A 22 3.53 -34.41 -18.82
CA LYS A 22 2.27 -34.28 -18.09
C LYS A 22 2.32 -33.12 -17.10
N VAL A 23 1.25 -32.33 -17.07
CA VAL A 23 1.07 -31.22 -16.13
C VAL A 23 -0.37 -31.17 -15.67
N GLU A 24 -0.60 -30.91 -14.38
CA GLU A 24 -1.93 -30.62 -13.86
C GLU A 24 -2.14 -29.10 -13.77
N VAL A 25 -3.28 -28.64 -14.26
CA VAL A 25 -3.66 -27.21 -14.24
C VAL A 25 -5.10 -27.06 -13.74
N PRO A 26 -5.45 -25.93 -13.09
CA PRO A 26 -6.85 -25.63 -12.79
C PRO A 26 -7.71 -25.63 -14.05
N GLU A 27 -8.94 -26.13 -13.95
CA GLU A 27 -9.92 -26.08 -15.03
C GLU A 27 -10.10 -24.64 -15.55
N GLY A 28 -10.16 -24.48 -16.87
CA GLY A 28 -10.26 -23.18 -17.53
C GLY A 28 -8.91 -22.55 -17.89
N THR A 29 -7.79 -23.06 -17.36
CA THR A 29 -6.44 -22.59 -17.74
C THR A 29 -6.24 -22.69 -19.26
N THR A 30 -5.64 -21.67 -19.87
CA THR A 30 -5.37 -21.71 -21.31
C THR A 30 -4.29 -22.74 -21.66
N LEU A 31 -4.39 -23.38 -22.83
CA LEU A 31 -3.36 -24.32 -23.29
C LEU A 31 -1.96 -23.70 -23.32
N LEU A 32 -1.84 -22.41 -23.66
CA LEU A 32 -0.56 -21.69 -23.62
C LEU A 32 0.01 -21.57 -22.21
N ALA A 33 -0.83 -21.28 -21.21
CA ALA A 33 -0.40 -21.23 -19.82
C ALA A 33 -0.02 -22.62 -19.29
N ALA A 34 -0.77 -23.66 -19.66
CA ALA A 34 -0.42 -25.05 -19.37
C ALA A 34 0.93 -25.44 -20.00
N ALA A 35 1.18 -25.06 -21.26
CA ALA A 35 2.45 -25.29 -21.94
C ALA A 35 3.63 -24.59 -21.25
N ARG A 36 3.45 -23.35 -20.80
CA ARG A 36 4.47 -22.64 -20.00
C ARG A 36 4.78 -23.36 -18.70
N LYS A 37 3.76 -23.88 -17.99
CA LYS A 37 3.95 -24.67 -16.76
C LYS A 37 4.68 -25.99 -17.02
N ALA A 38 4.50 -26.59 -18.20
CA ALA A 38 5.23 -27.78 -18.65
C ALA A 38 6.63 -27.48 -19.24
N ASP A 39 7.08 -26.21 -19.20
CA ASP A 39 8.32 -25.74 -19.83
C ASP A 39 8.37 -26.05 -21.35
N VAL A 40 7.22 -25.97 -22.01
CA VAL A 40 7.06 -26.12 -23.46
C VAL A 40 6.74 -24.78 -24.10
N ARG A 41 7.58 -24.36 -25.06
CA ARG A 41 7.46 -23.05 -25.70
C ARG A 41 6.54 -23.08 -26.92
N ILE A 42 5.34 -22.55 -26.78
CA ILE A 42 4.45 -22.23 -27.91
C ILE A 42 4.68 -20.76 -28.34
N PRO A 43 4.99 -20.48 -29.62
CA PRO A 43 5.25 -19.11 -30.09
C PRO A 43 3.98 -18.24 -30.12
N THR A 44 4.12 -16.98 -29.75
CA THR A 44 3.06 -15.97 -29.84
C THR A 44 3.61 -14.61 -30.23
N LEU A 45 2.84 -13.81 -30.99
CA LEU A 45 3.12 -12.40 -31.26
C LEU A 45 2.09 -11.44 -30.64
N CYS A 46 0.93 -11.94 -30.20
CA CYS A 46 -0.16 -11.13 -29.68
C CYS A 46 -0.60 -11.53 -28.26
N SER A 47 0.23 -12.26 -27.52
CA SER A 47 -0.07 -12.72 -26.16
C SER A 47 0.98 -12.19 -25.20
N HIS A 48 0.51 -11.73 -24.04
CA HIS A 48 1.32 -11.32 -22.90
C HIS A 48 0.57 -11.76 -21.62
N PRO A 49 1.23 -12.20 -20.54
CA PRO A 49 0.55 -12.67 -19.34
C PRO A 49 -0.37 -11.63 -18.68
N ALA A 50 -0.04 -10.34 -18.80
CA ALA A 50 -0.77 -9.23 -18.17
C ALA A 50 -1.99 -8.71 -18.96
N VAL A 51 -2.42 -9.40 -20.02
CA VAL A 51 -3.63 -9.03 -20.80
C VAL A 51 -4.40 -10.29 -21.19
N GLU A 52 -5.71 -10.14 -21.37
CA GLU A 52 -6.62 -11.22 -21.73
C GLU A 52 -6.24 -11.87 -23.08
N PRO A 53 -6.49 -13.19 -23.22
CA PRO A 53 -6.26 -13.91 -24.47
C PRO A 53 -7.05 -13.37 -25.67
N TYR A 54 -6.34 -13.02 -26.74
CA TYR A 54 -6.96 -12.45 -27.95
C TYR A 54 -6.92 -13.35 -29.20
N GLY A 55 -5.85 -14.14 -29.37
CA GLY A 55 -5.75 -15.09 -30.49
C GLY A 55 -5.56 -14.48 -31.89
N ALA A 56 -5.32 -13.17 -32.04
CA ALA A 56 -5.27 -12.53 -33.36
C ALA A 56 -4.12 -12.95 -34.27
N CYS A 57 -2.91 -13.17 -33.75
CA CYS A 57 -1.76 -13.50 -34.61
C CYS A 57 -1.79 -14.92 -35.18
N ARG A 58 -2.59 -15.83 -34.60
CA ARG A 58 -2.69 -17.26 -34.97
C ARG A 58 -1.39 -18.08 -34.97
N VAL A 59 -0.24 -17.50 -34.62
CA VAL A 59 1.04 -18.23 -34.51
C VAL A 59 1.00 -19.35 -33.45
N CYS A 60 0.12 -19.22 -32.44
CA CYS A 60 -0.04 -20.21 -31.37
C CYS A 60 -0.89 -21.44 -31.75
N ILE A 61 -1.25 -21.61 -33.02
CA ILE A 61 -1.97 -22.80 -33.48
C ILE A 61 -1.22 -24.05 -33.00
N THR A 62 -1.98 -24.99 -32.45
CA THR A 62 -1.50 -26.23 -31.84
C THR A 62 -2.54 -27.31 -32.09
N GLU A 63 -2.09 -28.47 -32.57
CA GLU A 63 -2.91 -29.67 -32.66
C GLU A 63 -3.15 -30.24 -31.25
N ILE A 64 -4.39 -30.59 -30.96
CA ILE A 64 -4.78 -31.27 -29.72
C ILE A 64 -5.56 -32.52 -30.05
N GLU A 65 -5.50 -33.49 -29.13
CA GLU A 65 -6.30 -34.70 -29.14
C GLU A 65 -7.14 -34.76 -27.86
N VAL A 66 -8.46 -34.81 -28.02
CA VAL A 66 -9.43 -34.94 -26.95
C VAL A 66 -10.30 -36.15 -27.26
N ARG A 67 -10.36 -37.14 -26.36
CA ARG A 67 -11.11 -38.40 -26.55
C ARG A 67 -10.82 -39.08 -27.89
N GLY A 68 -9.54 -39.12 -28.30
CA GLY A 68 -9.09 -39.73 -29.56
C GLY A 68 -9.40 -38.93 -30.83
N ARG A 69 -9.98 -37.72 -30.72
CA ARG A 69 -10.23 -36.84 -31.87
C ARG A 69 -9.21 -35.72 -31.93
N LYS A 70 -8.51 -35.62 -33.06
CA LYS A 70 -7.52 -34.57 -33.33
C LYS A 70 -8.19 -33.33 -33.95
N ARG A 71 -7.77 -32.15 -33.52
CA ARG A 71 -8.17 -30.86 -34.10
C ARG A 71 -7.14 -29.78 -33.83
N LEU A 72 -7.14 -28.73 -34.65
CA LEU A 72 -6.30 -27.55 -34.45
C LEU A 72 -7.03 -26.50 -33.62
N VAL A 73 -6.33 -25.94 -32.64
CA VAL A 73 -6.84 -24.86 -31.79
C VAL A 73 -5.79 -23.77 -31.63
N THR A 74 -6.21 -22.58 -31.24
CA THR A 74 -5.28 -21.51 -30.82
C THR A 74 -4.94 -21.66 -29.35
N ALA A 75 -3.71 -22.03 -29.02
CA ALA A 75 -3.33 -22.36 -27.64
C ALA A 75 -3.53 -21.20 -26.66
N CYS A 76 -3.37 -19.95 -27.10
CA CYS A 76 -3.44 -18.80 -26.21
C CYS A 76 -4.81 -18.56 -25.59
N ASN A 77 -5.90 -18.95 -26.26
CA ASN A 77 -7.28 -18.70 -25.81
C ASN A 77 -8.14 -19.97 -25.77
N TYR A 78 -7.52 -21.15 -25.87
CA TYR A 78 -8.21 -22.43 -25.73
C TYR A 78 -8.25 -22.83 -24.25
N PRO A 79 -9.42 -22.82 -23.59
CA PRO A 79 -9.54 -23.21 -22.19
C PRO A 79 -9.49 -24.75 -22.05
N VAL A 80 -8.61 -25.24 -21.19
CA VAL A 80 -8.52 -26.66 -20.85
C VAL A 80 -9.65 -27.00 -19.85
N ARG A 81 -10.61 -27.82 -20.28
CA ARG A 81 -11.76 -28.23 -19.44
C ARG A 81 -11.82 -29.73 -19.17
N GLU A 82 -11.09 -30.52 -19.94
CA GLU A 82 -11.03 -31.96 -19.82
C GLU A 82 -9.64 -32.45 -20.23
N PRO A 83 -9.23 -33.66 -19.81
CA PRO A 83 -7.92 -34.17 -20.13
C PRO A 83 -7.66 -34.21 -21.63
N LEU A 84 -6.50 -33.72 -22.04
CA LEU A 84 -6.13 -33.64 -23.45
C LEU A 84 -4.64 -33.84 -23.67
N ARG A 85 -4.28 -34.23 -24.90
CA ARG A 85 -2.90 -34.29 -25.37
C ARG A 85 -2.69 -33.17 -26.39
N ALA A 86 -1.60 -32.44 -26.31
CA ALA A 86 -1.26 -31.35 -27.21
C ALA A 86 0.07 -31.61 -27.90
N PHE A 87 0.13 -31.27 -29.19
CA PHE A 87 1.29 -31.49 -30.06
C PHE A 87 1.74 -30.16 -30.69
N PRO A 88 2.37 -29.25 -29.93
CA PRO A 88 2.86 -27.95 -30.43
C PRO A 88 3.78 -27.97 -31.64
N GLU A 89 4.42 -29.09 -31.94
CA GLU A 89 5.38 -29.22 -33.05
C GLU A 89 5.03 -30.36 -34.03
N SER A 90 3.77 -30.83 -34.06
CA SER A 90 3.31 -31.79 -35.07
C SER A 90 3.45 -31.23 -36.49
N ASP A 91 3.54 -32.12 -37.50
CA ASP A 91 3.68 -31.72 -38.90
C ASP A 91 2.55 -30.78 -39.34
N GLU A 92 1.30 -31.12 -38.99
CA GLU A 92 0.13 -30.27 -39.23
C GLU A 92 0.28 -28.91 -38.53
N THR A 93 0.68 -28.88 -37.25
CA THR A 93 0.89 -27.62 -36.51
C THR A 93 1.95 -26.75 -37.19
N ARG A 94 3.07 -27.33 -37.61
CA ARG A 94 4.18 -26.61 -38.27
C ARG A 94 3.76 -26.10 -39.64
N GLU A 95 2.98 -26.87 -40.40
CA GLU A 95 2.43 -26.45 -41.69
C GLU A 95 1.50 -25.24 -41.57
N GLN A 96 0.55 -25.29 -40.62
CA GLN A 96 -0.37 -24.18 -40.39
C GLN A 96 0.36 -22.91 -39.93
N ARG A 97 1.34 -23.03 -39.03
CA ARG A 97 2.18 -21.90 -38.61
C ARG A 97 2.96 -21.33 -39.79
N ARG A 98 3.51 -22.18 -40.68
CA ARG A 98 4.19 -21.75 -41.89
C ARG A 98 3.27 -20.96 -42.82
N GLY A 99 2.04 -21.42 -43.01
CA GLY A 99 1.02 -20.71 -43.79
C GLY A 99 0.70 -19.33 -43.23
N VAL A 100 0.45 -19.23 -41.92
CA VAL A 100 0.21 -17.93 -41.23
C VAL A 100 1.42 -17.00 -41.40
N LEU A 101 2.63 -17.48 -41.15
CA LEU A 101 3.85 -16.68 -41.24
C LEU A 101 4.16 -16.24 -42.67
N SER A 102 3.86 -17.06 -43.68
CA SER A 102 3.92 -16.68 -45.10
C SER A 102 3.01 -15.48 -45.39
N LEU A 103 1.76 -15.51 -44.93
CA LEU A 103 0.83 -14.39 -45.07
C LEU A 103 1.30 -13.14 -44.32
N MET A 104 1.89 -13.31 -43.13
CA MET A 104 2.49 -12.20 -42.39
C MET A 104 3.67 -11.59 -43.14
N LEU A 105 4.57 -12.40 -43.73
CA LEU A 105 5.69 -11.94 -44.56
C LEU A 105 5.25 -11.23 -45.84
N ALA A 106 4.08 -11.58 -46.39
CA ALA A 106 3.53 -10.88 -47.54
C ALA A 106 3.30 -9.39 -47.23
N ARG A 107 2.86 -9.09 -46.01
CA ARG A 107 2.53 -7.74 -45.54
C ARG A 107 3.67 -7.05 -44.78
N TRP A 108 4.44 -7.78 -43.98
CA TRP A 108 5.47 -7.27 -43.06
C TRP A 108 6.81 -8.00 -43.23
N PRO A 109 7.44 -7.91 -44.42
CA PRO A 109 8.64 -8.68 -44.77
C PRO A 109 9.86 -8.40 -43.89
N ASN A 110 9.99 -7.16 -43.36
CA ASN A 110 11.21 -6.72 -42.67
C ASN A 110 11.08 -6.66 -41.14
N VAL A 111 9.91 -7.00 -40.58
CA VAL A 111 9.70 -6.95 -39.12
C VAL A 111 10.45 -8.09 -38.43
N PRO A 112 11.43 -7.81 -37.54
CA PRO A 112 12.30 -8.86 -36.97
C PRO A 112 11.55 -9.98 -36.23
N ALA A 113 10.49 -9.63 -35.48
CA ALA A 113 9.68 -10.61 -34.75
C ALA A 113 8.97 -11.61 -35.67
N VAL A 114 8.53 -11.15 -36.85
CA VAL A 114 7.90 -12.01 -37.87
C VAL A 114 8.97 -12.86 -38.57
N ARG A 115 10.07 -12.25 -38.99
CA ARG A 115 11.17 -12.94 -39.69
C ARG A 115 11.78 -14.07 -38.86
N THR A 116 12.07 -13.82 -37.59
CA THR A 116 12.64 -14.81 -36.68
C THR A 116 11.77 -16.07 -36.61
N LEU A 117 10.44 -15.89 -36.53
CA LEU A 117 9.51 -17.02 -36.50
C LEU A 117 9.39 -17.67 -37.88
N ALA A 118 9.33 -16.89 -38.95
CA ALA A 118 9.28 -17.42 -40.31
C ALA A 118 10.50 -18.28 -40.64
N GLU A 119 11.70 -17.82 -40.27
CA GLU A 119 12.95 -18.56 -40.40
C GLU A 119 12.89 -19.87 -39.60
N LYS A 120 12.43 -19.84 -38.34
CA LYS A 120 12.24 -21.04 -37.50
C LYS A 120 11.35 -22.11 -38.17
N TYR A 121 10.26 -21.71 -38.83
CA TYR A 121 9.30 -22.64 -39.44
C TYR A 121 9.47 -22.86 -40.96
N GLY A 122 10.50 -22.25 -41.56
CA GLY A 122 10.78 -22.32 -43.00
C GLY A 122 9.70 -21.66 -43.87
N ALA A 123 9.04 -20.62 -43.36
CA ALA A 123 8.04 -19.86 -44.12
C ALA A 123 8.72 -18.91 -45.10
N ARG A 124 8.20 -18.87 -46.33
CA ARG A 124 8.63 -17.94 -47.39
C ARG A 124 7.47 -17.02 -47.73
N PRO A 125 7.72 -15.78 -48.19
CA PRO A 125 6.65 -14.92 -48.66
C PRO A 125 5.95 -15.57 -49.87
N PRO A 126 4.65 -15.36 -50.05
CA PRO A 126 3.92 -15.84 -51.20
C PRO A 126 4.37 -15.09 -52.47
N SER A 127 4.05 -15.64 -53.65
CA SER A 127 4.42 -15.06 -54.94
C SER A 127 3.65 -13.77 -55.29
N TYR A 128 2.54 -13.48 -54.60
CA TYR A 128 1.75 -12.28 -54.82
C TYR A 128 2.23 -11.10 -53.97
N ALA A 129 2.10 -9.88 -54.50
CA ALA A 129 2.35 -8.65 -53.74
C ALA A 129 1.12 -8.28 -52.90
N HIS A 130 1.28 -8.19 -51.58
CA HIS A 130 0.18 -7.75 -50.72
C HIS A 130 -0.11 -6.26 -50.96
N PRO A 131 -1.37 -5.83 -51.18
CA PRO A 131 -1.71 -4.44 -51.51
C PRO A 131 -1.29 -3.41 -50.45
N LEU A 132 -1.18 -3.84 -49.19
CA LEU A 132 -0.74 -3.01 -48.06
C LEU A 132 0.60 -3.47 -47.48
N ARG A 133 1.50 -3.96 -48.33
CA ARG A 133 2.85 -4.34 -47.93
C ARG A 133 3.57 -3.15 -47.31
N ASN A 134 4.17 -3.35 -46.15
CA ASN A 134 4.91 -2.35 -45.39
C ASN A 134 6.33 -2.86 -45.14
N GLU A 135 7.30 -2.19 -45.76
CA GLU A 135 8.72 -2.54 -45.69
C GLU A 135 9.41 -2.03 -44.42
N ALA A 136 8.74 -1.25 -43.57
CA ALA A 136 9.35 -0.73 -42.35
C ALA A 136 9.66 -1.85 -41.35
N PRO A 137 10.86 -1.88 -40.75
CA PRO A 137 11.24 -2.91 -39.77
C PRO A 137 10.46 -2.78 -38.45
N ASP A 138 9.95 -1.59 -38.13
CA ASP A 138 9.12 -1.29 -36.97
C ASP A 138 7.62 -1.26 -37.31
N ALA A 139 7.19 -1.85 -38.44
CA ALA A 139 5.78 -1.82 -38.85
C ALA A 139 4.84 -2.49 -37.82
N CYS A 140 3.67 -1.87 -37.60
CA CYS A 140 2.62 -2.45 -36.76
C CYS A 140 2.02 -3.71 -37.41
N ILE A 141 2.07 -4.83 -36.69
CA ILE A 141 1.49 -6.11 -37.11
C ILE A 141 0.03 -6.32 -36.69
N LEU A 142 -0.63 -5.27 -36.17
CA LEU A 142 -2.03 -5.30 -35.72
C LEU A 142 -2.33 -6.39 -34.66
N CYS A 143 -1.35 -6.70 -33.80
CA CYS A 143 -1.49 -7.72 -32.75
C CYS A 143 -2.47 -7.33 -31.64
N GLY A 144 -2.75 -6.02 -31.49
CA GLY A 144 -3.67 -5.49 -30.49
C GLY A 144 -3.15 -5.47 -29.05
N LEU A 145 -1.88 -5.83 -28.82
CA LEU A 145 -1.28 -5.80 -27.48
C LEU A 145 -1.30 -4.39 -26.87
N CYS A 146 -0.98 -3.36 -27.67
CA CYS A 146 -1.00 -1.98 -27.21
C CYS A 146 -2.42 -1.53 -26.79
N VAL A 147 -3.44 -1.83 -27.60
CA VAL A 147 -4.85 -1.51 -27.32
C VAL A 147 -5.28 -2.15 -26.00
N ARG A 148 -5.04 -3.46 -25.86
CA ARG A 148 -5.38 -4.19 -24.63
C ARG A 148 -4.57 -3.73 -23.43
N ALA A 149 -3.29 -3.44 -23.57
CA ALA A 149 -2.49 -2.91 -22.47
C ALA A 149 -2.99 -1.53 -22.01
N CYS A 150 -3.42 -0.67 -22.94
CA CYS A 150 -4.00 0.63 -22.60
C CYS A 150 -5.33 0.49 -21.85
N SER A 151 -6.15 -0.51 -22.21
CA SER A 151 -7.50 -0.72 -21.67
C SER A 151 -7.51 -1.59 -20.41
N GLU A 152 -6.70 -2.65 -20.35
CA GLU A 152 -6.75 -3.69 -19.30
C GLU A 152 -5.64 -3.51 -18.25
N MET A 153 -4.43 -3.09 -18.66
CA MET A 153 -3.35 -2.82 -17.70
C MET A 153 -3.51 -1.39 -17.15
N ALA A 154 -3.50 -0.40 -18.06
CA ALA A 154 -3.53 1.01 -17.69
C ALA A 154 -4.92 1.56 -17.34
N TRP A 155 -5.99 0.88 -17.75
CA TRP A 155 -7.39 1.33 -17.59
C TRP A 155 -7.71 2.72 -18.20
N GLU A 156 -6.90 3.18 -19.16
CA GLU A 156 -7.05 4.50 -19.80
C GLU A 156 -7.95 4.44 -21.06
N ASP A 157 -7.99 3.30 -21.75
CA ASP A 157 -8.77 3.05 -22.98
C ASP A 157 -8.59 4.09 -24.13
N ILE A 158 -7.37 4.64 -24.26
CA ILE A 158 -7.07 5.76 -25.18
C ILE A 158 -6.82 5.31 -26.62
N ILE A 159 -6.14 4.17 -26.83
CA ILE A 159 -5.80 3.69 -28.18
C ILE A 159 -6.70 2.54 -28.60
N ALA A 160 -7.25 2.62 -29.81
CA ALA A 160 -8.17 1.63 -30.34
C ALA A 160 -7.85 1.24 -31.79
N PHE A 161 -8.53 0.21 -32.29
CA PHE A 161 -8.53 -0.09 -33.72
C PHE A 161 -9.56 0.77 -34.45
N ALA A 162 -9.13 1.46 -35.49
CA ALA A 162 -10.01 2.17 -36.41
C ALA A 162 -9.95 1.55 -37.81
N GLY A 163 -11.02 1.71 -38.57
CA GLY A 163 -11.18 1.13 -39.90
C GLY A 163 -11.50 -0.36 -39.88
N ARG A 164 -11.71 -0.94 -41.07
CA ARG A 164 -12.04 -2.36 -41.28
C ARG A 164 -11.19 -2.96 -42.39
N GLY A 165 -11.06 -4.28 -42.38
CA GLY A 165 -10.33 -5.03 -43.41
C GLY A 165 -8.91 -4.52 -43.60
N ALA A 166 -8.60 -4.14 -44.83
CA ALA A 166 -7.30 -3.62 -45.23
C ALA A 166 -6.94 -2.29 -44.50
N GLY A 167 -7.91 -1.38 -44.34
CA GLY A 167 -7.71 -0.07 -43.72
C GLY A 167 -7.62 -0.08 -42.19
N ARG A 168 -7.60 -1.25 -41.54
CA ARG A 168 -7.51 -1.35 -40.08
C ARG A 168 -6.15 -0.86 -39.57
N ARG A 169 -6.18 0.08 -38.63
CA ARG A 169 -4.99 0.67 -37.99
C ARG A 169 -5.23 0.92 -36.50
N VAL A 170 -4.16 1.02 -35.73
CA VAL A 170 -4.22 1.49 -34.34
C VAL A 170 -4.10 3.01 -34.35
N MET A 171 -4.99 3.71 -33.65
CA MET A 171 -4.94 5.16 -33.50
C MET A 171 -5.57 5.61 -32.19
N MET A 172 -5.22 6.83 -31.78
CA MET A 172 -5.92 7.60 -30.75
C MET A 172 -7.21 8.22 -31.33
N PRO A 173 -8.10 8.80 -30.51
CA PRO A 173 -9.33 9.44 -30.99
C PRO A 173 -9.01 10.46 -32.07
N PHE A 174 -9.69 10.33 -33.22
CA PHE A 174 -9.53 11.18 -34.41
C PHE A 174 -8.11 11.23 -35.02
N GLY A 175 -7.15 10.46 -34.50
CA GLY A 175 -5.76 10.46 -34.96
C GLY A 175 -4.90 11.52 -34.29
N GLU A 176 -5.42 12.16 -33.25
CA GLU A 176 -4.77 13.20 -32.48
C GLU A 176 -4.32 12.66 -31.13
N THR A 177 -3.29 13.25 -30.55
CA THR A 177 -2.84 12.89 -29.20
C THR A 177 -3.92 13.29 -28.21
N SER A 178 -4.48 12.30 -27.50
CA SER A 178 -5.47 12.60 -26.45
C SER A 178 -4.78 13.27 -25.26
N GLU A 179 -5.37 14.34 -24.74
CA GLU A 179 -4.93 14.99 -23.49
C GLU A 179 -5.02 14.05 -22.27
N ARG A 180 -5.83 12.98 -22.37
CA ARG A 180 -5.87 11.92 -21.35
C ARG A 180 -4.63 11.02 -21.40
N CYS A 181 -3.86 11.05 -22.49
CA CYS A 181 -2.67 10.21 -22.61
C CYS A 181 -1.54 10.77 -21.76
N THR A 182 -1.25 10.06 -20.68
CA THR A 182 -0.25 10.43 -19.68
C THR A 182 1.17 10.09 -20.09
N GLY A 183 1.35 9.45 -21.26
CA GLY A 183 2.65 8.99 -21.71
C GLY A 183 3.22 7.82 -20.90
N CYS A 184 2.37 7.01 -20.23
CA CYS A 184 2.80 5.91 -19.37
C CYS A 184 3.70 4.85 -20.06
N GLY A 185 3.70 4.81 -21.40
CA GLY A 185 4.62 3.98 -22.18
C GLY A 185 4.30 2.49 -22.22
N THR A 186 3.27 2.02 -21.51
CA THR A 186 2.87 0.60 -21.48
C THR A 186 2.61 0.05 -22.88
N CYS A 187 1.95 0.84 -23.74
CA CYS A 187 1.66 0.47 -25.13
C CYS A 187 2.92 0.32 -26.00
N ALA A 188 3.96 1.13 -25.74
CA ALA A 188 5.22 1.10 -26.45
C ALA A 188 6.08 -0.08 -25.99
N TYR A 189 6.16 -0.31 -24.69
CA TYR A 189 6.96 -1.40 -24.12
C TYR A 189 6.40 -2.78 -24.50
N ILE A 190 5.08 -2.97 -24.47
CA ILE A 190 4.45 -4.24 -24.83
C ILE A 190 4.46 -4.52 -26.35
N CYS A 191 4.85 -3.54 -27.17
CA CYS A 191 4.83 -3.66 -28.62
C CYS A 191 5.93 -4.62 -29.10
N PRO A 192 5.59 -5.75 -29.76
CA PRO A 192 6.58 -6.74 -30.19
C PRO A 192 7.41 -6.28 -31.40
N THR A 193 7.06 -5.13 -32.00
CA THR A 193 7.71 -4.63 -33.23
C THR A 193 8.36 -3.26 -33.05
N GLY A 194 8.17 -2.58 -31.92
CA GLY A 194 8.63 -1.20 -31.76
C GLY A 194 7.85 -0.16 -32.58
N ALA A 195 6.63 -0.49 -33.03
CA ALA A 195 5.81 0.40 -33.87
C ALA A 195 5.34 1.68 -33.17
N ILE A 196 5.38 1.72 -31.83
CA ILE A 196 5.00 2.88 -31.04
C ILE A 196 6.29 3.49 -30.48
N LYS A 197 6.51 4.77 -30.80
CA LYS A 197 7.65 5.55 -30.32
C LYS A 197 7.19 6.47 -29.21
N VAL A 198 7.97 6.53 -28.14
CA VAL A 198 7.76 7.45 -27.01
C VAL A 198 8.72 8.61 -27.18
N HIS A 199 8.19 9.82 -27.08
CA HIS A 199 8.98 11.05 -27.11
C HIS A 199 9.04 11.61 -25.69
N ASP A 200 10.24 11.67 -25.13
CA ASP A 200 10.47 12.08 -23.74
C ASP A 200 10.60 13.61 -23.67
N GLU A 201 9.49 14.29 -23.43
CA GLU A 201 9.48 15.76 -23.28
C GLU A 201 9.46 16.22 -21.82
N GLN A 202 9.03 15.35 -20.90
CA GLN A 202 8.88 15.65 -19.48
C GLN A 202 10.09 15.18 -18.66
N ASN A 203 10.52 16.01 -17.70
CA ASN A 203 11.59 15.75 -16.71
C ASN A 203 13.01 15.45 -17.24
N ARG A 204 13.21 15.27 -18.55
CA ARG A 204 14.53 15.11 -19.22
C ARG A 204 15.50 14.15 -18.47
N PRO A 205 15.08 12.91 -18.17
CA PRO A 205 15.96 11.94 -17.50
C PRO A 205 17.20 11.64 -18.36
N VAL A 206 18.32 11.31 -17.69
CA VAL A 206 19.58 10.94 -18.36
C VAL A 206 19.44 9.60 -19.11
N ASP A 207 18.78 8.61 -18.50
CA ASP A 207 18.50 7.29 -19.08
C ASP A 207 17.01 6.92 -18.89
N PRO A 208 16.12 7.39 -19.78
CA PRO A 208 14.70 7.06 -19.72
C PRO A 208 14.41 5.57 -19.96
N ALA A 209 15.28 4.84 -20.68
CA ALA A 209 15.07 3.43 -20.97
C ALA A 209 15.22 2.58 -19.70
N ARG A 210 16.21 2.89 -18.86
CA ARG A 210 16.42 2.25 -17.56
C ARG A 210 15.23 2.45 -16.63
N ILE A 211 14.71 3.67 -16.54
CA ILE A 211 13.53 3.99 -15.71
C ILE A 211 12.31 3.21 -16.20
N ARG A 212 12.02 3.25 -17.51
CA ARG A 212 10.85 2.58 -18.09
C ARG A 212 10.88 1.08 -17.91
N LYS A 213 12.05 0.45 -18.01
CA LYS A 213 12.19 -1.00 -17.80
C LYS A 213 11.67 -1.40 -16.42
N TYR A 214 12.01 -0.65 -15.38
CA TYR A 214 11.54 -0.93 -14.03
C TYR A 214 10.07 -0.47 -13.83
N GLY A 215 9.69 0.71 -14.32
CA GLY A 215 8.30 1.17 -14.25
C GLY A 215 7.32 0.18 -14.89
N PHE A 216 7.68 -0.45 -16.01
CA PHE A 216 6.85 -1.48 -16.63
C PHE A 216 6.72 -2.73 -15.77
N ARG A 217 7.80 -3.15 -15.09
CA ARG A 217 7.78 -4.28 -14.15
C ARG A 217 6.77 -4.03 -13.02
N LEU A 218 6.83 -2.85 -12.39
CA LEU A 218 5.86 -2.45 -11.36
C LEU A 218 4.42 -2.46 -11.88
N THR A 219 4.16 -1.88 -13.06
CA THR A 219 2.83 -1.91 -13.68
C THR A 219 2.34 -3.34 -13.91
N GLN A 220 3.23 -4.23 -14.36
CA GLN A 220 2.90 -5.63 -14.57
C GLN A 220 2.58 -6.34 -13.25
N GLU A 221 3.38 -6.14 -12.21
CA GLU A 221 3.17 -6.71 -10.88
C GLU A 221 1.83 -6.23 -10.29
N MET A 222 1.54 -4.92 -10.33
CA MET A 222 0.23 -4.38 -9.91
C MET A 222 -0.93 -4.97 -10.70
N THR A 223 -0.78 -5.13 -12.02
CA THR A 223 -1.85 -5.70 -12.86
C THR A 223 -2.14 -7.16 -12.50
N LEU A 224 -1.11 -7.94 -12.19
CA LEU A 224 -1.23 -9.39 -12.02
C LEU A 224 -1.52 -9.80 -10.56
N LEU A 225 -1.02 -9.03 -9.60
CA LEU A 225 -0.92 -9.44 -8.21
C LEU A 225 -1.83 -8.65 -7.26
N ASP A 226 -2.25 -7.43 -7.61
CA ASP A 226 -3.05 -6.59 -6.71
C ASP A 226 -4.35 -7.28 -6.27
N ASP A 227 -5.11 -7.85 -7.22
CA ASP A 227 -6.37 -8.54 -6.94
C ASP A 227 -6.20 -9.76 -6.01
N GLN A 228 -4.99 -10.32 -5.90
CA GLN A 228 -4.64 -11.45 -5.03
C GLN A 228 -4.02 -11.02 -3.69
N GLN A 229 -3.62 -9.75 -3.59
CA GLN A 229 -2.98 -9.17 -2.42
C GLN A 229 -3.91 -8.12 -1.83
N CYS A 230 -3.66 -6.83 -2.06
CA CYS A 230 -4.30 -5.74 -1.33
C CYS A 230 -5.57 -5.20 -2.00
N GLN A 231 -5.82 -5.51 -3.28
CA GLN A 231 -6.97 -5.04 -4.06
C GLN A 231 -7.10 -3.50 -4.07
N MET A 232 -5.95 -2.81 -4.12
CA MET A 232 -5.85 -1.35 -4.07
C MET A 232 -6.65 -0.71 -5.21
N ARG A 233 -6.62 -1.30 -6.40
CA ARG A 233 -7.38 -0.81 -7.56
C ARG A 233 -8.89 -0.95 -7.41
N ARG A 234 -9.37 -1.78 -6.49
CA ARG A 234 -10.80 -2.08 -6.28
C ARG A 234 -11.39 -1.34 -5.09
N VAL A 235 -10.66 -1.25 -3.98
CA VAL A 235 -11.20 -0.75 -2.71
C VAL A 235 -10.23 0.17 -1.97
N GLY A 236 -9.06 0.46 -2.55
CA GLY A 236 -8.05 1.29 -1.91
C GLY A 236 -7.55 0.68 -0.60
N THR A 237 -7.12 1.52 0.33
CA THR A 237 -6.56 1.04 1.60
C THR A 237 -7.62 0.47 2.55
N ALA A 238 -8.91 0.76 2.34
CA ALA A 238 -10.01 0.28 3.20
C ALA A 238 -10.09 -1.26 3.31
N HIS A 239 -9.40 -2.01 2.45
CA HIS A 239 -9.19 -3.45 2.63
C HIS A 239 -8.52 -3.84 3.96
N LEU A 240 -7.72 -2.93 4.54
CA LEU A 240 -6.99 -3.21 5.77
C LEU A 240 -7.89 -3.38 7.00
N VAL A 241 -9.16 -2.96 6.97
CA VAL A 241 -10.07 -2.99 8.12
C VAL A 241 -10.24 -4.41 8.66
N GLU A 242 -10.66 -5.36 7.83
CA GLU A 242 -10.83 -6.75 8.26
C GLU A 242 -9.51 -7.42 8.63
N ILE A 243 -8.40 -7.00 8.01
CA ILE A 243 -7.07 -7.54 8.31
C ILE A 243 -6.65 -7.08 9.71
N MET A 244 -6.80 -5.79 10.03
CA MET A 244 -6.42 -5.27 11.34
C MET A 244 -7.27 -5.89 12.45
N ASP A 245 -8.58 -6.03 12.25
CA ASP A 245 -9.46 -6.68 13.21
C ASP A 245 -9.06 -8.14 13.49
N ALA A 246 -8.72 -8.90 12.42
CA ALA A 246 -8.31 -10.30 12.55
C ALA A 246 -7.04 -10.50 13.40
N TYR A 247 -6.17 -9.49 13.49
CA TYR A 247 -4.94 -9.52 14.30
C TYR A 247 -5.05 -8.76 15.63
N ASP A 248 -6.26 -8.32 16.03
CA ASP A 248 -6.49 -7.44 17.18
C ASP A 248 -5.70 -6.10 17.08
N LEU A 249 -5.65 -5.51 15.89
CA LEU A 249 -4.91 -4.28 15.57
C LEU A 249 -5.79 -3.07 15.24
N LEU A 250 -7.10 -3.27 15.04
CA LEU A 250 -8.04 -2.21 14.65
C LEU A 250 -8.44 -1.38 15.89
N PRO A 251 -8.07 -0.09 15.97
CA PRO A 251 -8.45 0.74 17.11
C PRO A 251 -9.96 0.78 17.30
N THR A 252 -10.38 0.41 18.49
CA THR A 252 -11.80 0.39 18.86
C THR A 252 -11.97 1.04 20.22
N HIS A 253 -12.88 2.01 20.28
CA HIS A 253 -13.22 2.78 21.48
C HIS A 253 -12.01 3.46 22.13
N ASN A 254 -11.38 4.42 21.44
CA ASN A 254 -10.14 5.10 21.86
C ASN A 254 -9.01 4.11 22.20
N TYR A 255 -8.73 3.21 21.26
CA TYR A 255 -7.68 2.18 21.37
C TYR A 255 -7.82 1.25 22.60
N LYS A 256 -8.97 1.22 23.30
CA LYS A 256 -9.23 0.27 24.39
C LYS A 256 -9.07 -1.16 23.86
N PHE A 257 -9.64 -1.43 22.70
CA PHE A 257 -9.66 -2.75 22.06
C PHE A 257 -9.03 -2.70 20.66
N GLY A 258 -8.73 -3.89 20.13
CA GLY A 258 -8.13 -4.10 18.81
C GLY A 258 -9.06 -4.74 17.77
N LYS A 259 -10.32 -4.95 18.12
CA LYS A 259 -11.33 -5.58 17.26
C LYS A 259 -12.75 -5.30 17.76
N HIS A 260 -13.73 -5.51 16.91
CA HIS A 260 -15.14 -5.38 17.27
C HIS A 260 -16.06 -6.37 16.51
N PRO A 261 -17.13 -6.91 17.14
CA PRO A 261 -18.07 -7.79 16.44
C PRO A 261 -18.78 -7.16 15.24
N ASP A 262 -18.93 -5.83 15.25
CA ASP A 262 -19.58 -5.09 14.16
C ASP A 262 -18.63 -4.65 13.03
N THR A 263 -17.33 -4.96 13.12
CA THR A 263 -16.36 -4.68 12.05
C THR A 263 -16.82 -5.15 10.65
N PRO A 264 -17.51 -6.30 10.47
CA PRO A 264 -18.04 -6.68 9.16
C PRO A 264 -18.93 -5.62 8.49
N LYS A 265 -19.58 -4.72 9.25
CA LYS A 265 -20.40 -3.63 8.69
C LYS A 265 -19.59 -2.51 8.02
N ILE A 266 -18.28 -2.48 8.23
CA ILE A 266 -17.35 -1.47 7.70
C ILE A 266 -16.12 -2.12 7.03
N ALA A 267 -16.21 -3.41 6.70
CA ALA A 267 -15.16 -4.15 6.01
C ALA A 267 -15.16 -3.89 4.49
N SER A 268 -14.12 -4.34 3.78
CA SER A 268 -13.91 -4.04 2.35
C SER A 268 -15.09 -4.34 1.42
N HIS A 269 -15.87 -5.39 1.70
CA HIS A 269 -17.02 -5.76 0.88
C HIS A 269 -18.14 -4.70 0.91
N VAL A 270 -18.26 -3.94 2.00
CA VAL A 270 -19.21 -2.83 2.12
C VAL A 270 -18.78 -1.70 1.21
N TRP A 271 -17.51 -1.30 1.29
CA TRP A 271 -16.95 -0.21 0.47
C TRP A 271 -16.99 -0.55 -1.02
N LYS A 272 -16.66 -1.79 -1.42
CA LYS A 272 -16.79 -2.26 -2.82
C LYS A 272 -18.21 -2.14 -3.36
N SER A 273 -19.23 -2.21 -2.51
CA SER A 273 -20.63 -2.07 -2.95
C SER A 273 -21.06 -0.62 -3.13
N LEU A 274 -20.38 0.31 -2.45
CA LEU A 274 -20.66 1.75 -2.47
C LEU A 274 -19.82 2.49 -3.51
N VAL A 275 -18.56 2.09 -3.70
CA VAL A 275 -17.67 2.61 -4.73
C VAL A 275 -18.12 2.07 -6.08
N ARG A 276 -18.68 2.95 -6.92
CA ARG A 276 -19.11 2.64 -8.29
C ARG A 276 -18.13 3.11 -9.36
N GLN A 277 -17.09 3.81 -8.93
CA GLN A 277 -16.02 4.28 -9.79
C GLN A 277 -15.38 3.10 -10.54
N ASN A 278 -15.50 3.13 -11.87
CA ASN A 278 -14.95 2.11 -12.76
C ASN A 278 -13.90 2.71 -13.71
N VAL A 279 -13.08 3.60 -13.16
CA VAL A 279 -11.96 4.27 -13.84
C VAL A 279 -10.71 4.16 -12.95
N PRO A 280 -9.50 4.17 -13.52
CA PRO A 280 -8.29 4.23 -12.71
C PRO A 280 -8.22 5.58 -12.04
N ASP A 281 -8.23 5.56 -10.71
CA ASP A 281 -8.17 6.77 -9.90
C ASP A 281 -6.95 6.73 -8.99
N GLY A 282 -6.00 7.60 -9.28
CA GLY A 282 -4.75 7.71 -8.56
C GLY A 282 -4.28 9.15 -8.53
N CYS A 283 -3.37 9.46 -7.60
CA CYS A 283 -2.95 10.84 -7.31
C CYS A 283 -2.40 11.62 -8.50
N TRP A 284 -1.88 10.93 -9.52
CA TRP A 284 -1.45 11.54 -10.78
C TRP A 284 -1.83 10.63 -11.94
N ALA A 285 -2.06 11.25 -13.09
CA ALA A 285 -2.38 10.59 -14.33
C ALA A 285 -1.24 9.59 -14.69
N GLY A 286 -1.59 8.30 -14.83
CA GLY A 286 -0.62 7.22 -15.04
C GLY A 286 -0.19 6.46 -13.78
N CYS A 287 -0.65 6.82 -12.58
CA CYS A 287 -0.45 6.04 -11.36
C CYS A 287 -1.24 4.71 -11.42
N GLN A 288 -0.52 3.62 -11.64
CA GLN A 288 -1.10 2.28 -11.85
C GLN A 288 -1.57 1.59 -10.57
N MET A 289 -1.17 2.10 -9.40
CA MET A 289 -1.71 1.64 -8.12
C MET A 289 -3.21 1.95 -8.01
N SER A 290 -3.61 3.10 -8.57
CA SER A 290 -5.00 3.57 -8.63
C SER A 290 -5.79 3.32 -7.34
N CYS A 291 -5.21 3.70 -6.19
CA CYS A 291 -5.75 3.39 -4.87
C CYS A 291 -6.85 4.34 -4.42
N ALA A 292 -6.97 5.55 -4.99
CA ALA A 292 -8.01 6.50 -4.65
C ALA A 292 -9.37 5.94 -5.10
N LYS A 293 -10.40 6.10 -4.28
CA LYS A 293 -11.73 5.53 -4.54
C LYS A 293 -12.76 6.56 -4.18
N ALA A 294 -13.76 6.76 -5.03
CA ALA A 294 -14.83 7.71 -4.73
C ALA A 294 -16.21 7.05 -4.63
N VAL A 295 -17.01 7.52 -3.69
CA VAL A 295 -18.45 7.24 -3.61
C VAL A 295 -19.21 8.38 -4.29
N GLU A 296 -19.84 8.05 -5.41
CA GLU A 296 -20.62 8.98 -6.23
C GLU A 296 -22.05 9.15 -5.68
N ASP A 297 -22.64 10.33 -5.91
CA ASP A 297 -24.04 10.64 -5.55
C ASP A 297 -24.39 10.46 -4.06
N PHE A 298 -23.41 10.58 -3.15
CA PHE A 298 -23.67 10.56 -1.72
C PHE A 298 -24.53 11.77 -1.32
N VAL A 299 -25.46 11.60 -0.40
CA VAL A 299 -26.35 12.67 0.07
C VAL A 299 -26.16 12.86 1.58
N PRO A 300 -25.44 13.91 2.01
CA PRO A 300 -25.25 14.21 3.43
C PRO A 300 -26.60 14.45 4.12
N ARG A 301 -26.72 13.96 5.36
CA ARG A 301 -27.89 14.10 6.23
C ARG A 301 -27.83 15.35 7.10
N THR A 302 -26.64 15.91 7.34
CA THR A 302 -26.39 17.06 8.21
C THR A 302 -25.57 18.12 7.48
N GLY A 303 -25.29 19.24 8.14
CA GLY A 303 -24.37 20.27 7.67
C GLY A 303 -24.85 21.11 6.47
N PRO A 304 -23.99 21.98 5.92
CA PRO A 304 -24.32 22.92 4.86
C PRO A 304 -24.62 22.27 3.50
N TYR A 305 -24.20 21.02 3.29
CA TYR A 305 -24.47 20.26 2.06
C TYR A 305 -25.62 19.26 2.21
N GLN A 306 -26.37 19.34 3.31
CA GLN A 306 -27.52 18.47 3.56
C GLN A 306 -28.46 18.40 2.35
N GLY A 307 -28.79 17.17 1.94
CA GLY A 307 -29.71 16.93 0.82
C GLY A 307 -29.12 17.16 -0.57
N GLN A 308 -27.87 17.60 -0.69
CA GLN A 308 -27.18 17.76 -1.98
C GLN A 308 -26.46 16.46 -2.35
N LYS A 309 -26.41 16.15 -3.66
CA LYS A 309 -25.56 15.06 -4.15
C LYS A 309 -24.12 15.54 -4.23
N VAL A 310 -23.22 14.82 -3.58
CA VAL A 310 -21.79 15.11 -3.54
C VAL A 310 -20.97 13.88 -3.94
N LEU A 311 -19.74 14.13 -4.37
CA LEU A 311 -18.72 13.10 -4.53
C LEU A 311 -17.90 13.04 -3.24
N VAL A 312 -17.73 11.84 -2.68
CA VAL A 312 -16.88 11.63 -1.50
C VAL A 312 -15.64 10.86 -1.94
N ASP A 313 -14.45 11.45 -1.77
CA ASP A 313 -13.18 10.76 -1.99
C ASP A 313 -12.84 9.90 -0.76
N GLY A 314 -12.45 8.66 -0.96
CA GLY A 314 -12.29 7.63 0.06
C GLY A 314 -13.55 6.78 0.35
N PRO A 315 -13.64 6.20 1.56
CA PRO A 315 -12.75 6.42 2.69
C PRO A 315 -11.45 5.61 2.58
N GLU A 316 -10.35 6.20 3.04
CA GLU A 316 -9.11 5.47 3.31
C GLU A 316 -9.23 4.67 4.63
N TYR A 317 -8.36 3.68 4.83
CA TYR A 317 -8.31 2.85 6.06
C TYR A 317 -8.32 3.69 7.33
N GLU A 318 -7.47 4.71 7.38
CA GLU A 318 -7.32 5.59 8.54
C GLU A 318 -8.64 6.30 8.87
N THR A 319 -9.39 6.72 7.85
CA THR A 319 -10.71 7.33 8.07
C THR A 319 -11.72 6.30 8.57
N VAL A 320 -11.75 5.10 7.98
CA VAL A 320 -12.68 4.05 8.45
C VAL A 320 -12.39 3.63 9.89
N ALA A 321 -11.12 3.50 10.25
CA ALA A 321 -10.72 3.13 11.60
C ALA A 321 -10.94 4.28 12.59
N GLY A 322 -10.46 5.49 12.30
CA GLY A 322 -10.53 6.65 13.19
C GLY A 322 -11.93 7.20 13.36
N CYS A 323 -12.65 7.43 12.25
CA CYS A 323 -14.01 7.96 12.26
C CYS A 323 -15.09 6.87 12.32
N GLY A 324 -14.69 5.60 12.38
CA GLY A 324 -15.59 4.47 12.55
C GLY A 324 -15.30 3.72 13.84
N SER A 325 -14.51 2.64 13.78
CA SER A 325 -14.31 1.71 14.90
C SER A 325 -13.76 2.39 16.16
N ASN A 326 -12.86 3.36 16.02
CA ASN A 326 -12.21 4.02 17.16
C ASN A 326 -13.20 4.88 17.96
N ILE A 327 -14.20 5.48 17.30
CA ILE A 327 -15.34 6.16 17.93
C ILE A 327 -16.58 5.26 18.13
N GLY A 328 -16.48 3.97 17.81
CA GLY A 328 -17.56 2.98 17.96
C GLY A 328 -18.69 3.08 16.93
N VAL A 329 -18.49 3.81 15.83
CA VAL A 329 -19.47 3.99 14.75
C VAL A 329 -19.24 2.93 13.68
N PHE A 330 -20.26 2.12 13.40
CA PHE A 330 -20.21 1.03 12.41
C PHE A 330 -21.25 1.21 11.28
N ASP A 331 -21.88 2.38 11.18
CA ASP A 331 -22.69 2.74 10.03
C ASP A 331 -21.78 3.33 8.93
N PRO A 332 -21.65 2.69 7.76
CA PRO A 332 -20.81 3.21 6.68
C PRO A 332 -21.26 4.59 6.16
N HIS A 333 -22.54 4.96 6.30
CA HIS A 333 -23.05 6.27 5.88
C HIS A 333 -22.74 7.38 6.87
N ASP A 334 -22.56 7.08 8.16
CA ASP A 334 -22.02 8.06 9.13
C ASP A 334 -20.54 8.31 8.83
N ILE A 335 -19.76 7.24 8.61
CA ILE A 335 -18.32 7.32 8.30
C ILE A 335 -18.07 8.12 7.01
N LEU A 336 -18.84 7.84 5.94
CA LEU A 336 -18.74 8.60 4.68
C LEU A 336 -19.06 10.08 4.86
N GLU A 337 -20.05 10.40 5.70
CA GLU A 337 -20.43 11.79 5.92
C GLU A 337 -19.38 12.54 6.75
N ILE A 338 -18.81 11.89 7.77
CA ILE A 338 -17.68 12.42 8.52
C ILE A 338 -16.49 12.64 7.59
N ASN A 339 -16.15 11.66 6.76
CA ASN A 339 -15.07 11.76 5.77
C ASN A 339 -15.28 12.95 4.82
N PHE A 340 -16.48 13.06 4.24
CA PHE A 340 -16.83 14.17 3.35
C PHE A 340 -16.67 15.55 4.02
N TYR A 341 -17.13 15.68 5.27
CA TYR A 341 -17.04 16.95 5.98
C TYR A 341 -15.64 17.25 6.50
N CYS A 342 -14.84 16.24 6.85
CA CYS A 342 -13.42 16.41 7.12
C CYS A 342 -12.70 17.01 5.91
N ASP A 343 -12.91 16.44 4.71
CA ASP A 343 -12.34 16.99 3.47
C ASP A 343 -12.85 18.40 3.17
N THR A 344 -14.17 18.60 3.26
CA THR A 344 -14.82 19.88 2.94
C THR A 344 -14.38 21.00 3.89
N TYR A 345 -14.11 20.68 5.15
CA TYR A 345 -13.69 21.65 6.17
C TYR A 345 -12.17 21.75 6.31
N GLY A 346 -11.39 20.87 5.66
CA GLY A 346 -9.94 20.81 5.81
C GLY A 346 -9.49 20.33 7.20
N ILE A 347 -10.18 19.33 7.74
CA ILE A 347 -9.91 18.72 9.05
C ILE A 347 -9.38 17.30 8.83
N ASP A 348 -8.24 16.98 9.44
CA ASP A 348 -7.65 15.64 9.37
C ASP A 348 -8.56 14.59 10.04
N THR A 349 -8.85 13.50 9.32
CA THR A 349 -9.74 12.43 9.78
C THR A 349 -9.12 11.64 10.95
N ILE A 350 -7.79 11.48 10.97
CA ILE A 350 -7.10 10.78 12.07
C ILE A 350 -7.21 11.59 13.35
N SER A 351 -6.77 12.84 13.34
CA SER A 351 -6.87 13.73 14.50
C SER A 351 -8.31 13.91 14.95
N PHE A 352 -9.27 14.10 14.03
CA PHE A 352 -10.68 14.21 14.39
C PHE A 352 -11.21 12.94 15.05
N GLY A 353 -10.99 11.78 14.44
CA GLY A 353 -11.45 10.48 14.95
C GLY A 353 -10.85 10.17 16.32
N THR A 354 -9.53 10.27 16.46
CA THR A 354 -8.82 9.99 17.72
C THR A 354 -9.16 11.02 18.82
N ALA A 355 -9.28 12.31 18.50
CA ALA A 355 -9.70 13.34 19.46
C ALA A 355 -11.15 13.14 19.93
N THR A 356 -12.05 12.79 19.00
CA THR A 356 -13.44 12.47 19.32
C THR A 356 -13.54 11.22 20.19
N ALA A 357 -12.77 10.18 19.89
CA ALA A 357 -12.71 8.95 20.68
C ALA A 357 -12.24 9.24 22.13
N PHE A 358 -11.24 10.10 22.30
CA PHE A 358 -10.79 10.55 23.62
C PHE A 358 -11.88 11.31 24.39
N ALA A 359 -12.59 12.21 23.72
CA ALA A 359 -13.73 12.92 24.33
C ALA A 359 -14.85 11.95 24.72
N MET A 360 -15.13 10.93 23.88
CA MET A 360 -16.13 9.90 24.18
C MET A 360 -15.74 9.05 25.39
N GLU A 361 -14.47 8.64 25.51
CA GLU A 361 -13.99 7.93 26.70
C GLU A 361 -14.10 8.80 27.96
N CYS A 362 -13.79 10.08 27.87
CA CYS A 362 -13.93 11.02 29.00
C CYS A 362 -15.39 11.23 29.42
N PHE A 363 -16.34 11.16 28.48
CA PHE A 363 -17.76 11.22 28.77
C PHE A 363 -18.26 9.95 29.47
N GLU A 364 -17.85 8.77 28.99
CA GLU A 364 -18.18 7.50 29.65
C GLU A 364 -17.52 7.35 31.02
N ALA A 365 -16.32 7.92 31.21
CA ALA A 365 -15.64 7.98 32.49
C ALA A 365 -16.24 9.00 33.47
N GLY A 366 -17.25 9.79 33.06
CA GLY A 366 -17.93 10.79 33.90
C GLY A 366 -17.15 12.10 34.10
N ILE A 367 -16.06 12.31 33.35
CA ILE A 367 -15.32 13.57 33.35
C ILE A 367 -16.14 14.63 32.59
N LEU A 368 -16.70 14.22 31.44
CA LEU A 368 -17.65 15.01 30.67
C LEU A 368 -19.09 14.52 30.90
N ASP A 369 -20.04 15.40 30.62
CA ASP A 369 -21.48 15.15 30.62
C ASP A 369 -22.16 16.08 29.61
N THR A 370 -23.45 15.90 29.36
CA THR A 370 -24.19 16.68 28.36
C THR A 370 -24.22 18.18 28.66
N GLN A 371 -24.05 18.60 29.92
CA GLN A 371 -23.98 20.02 30.25
C GLN A 371 -22.63 20.61 29.84
N LYS A 372 -21.53 19.91 30.18
CA LYS A 372 -20.15 20.35 29.83
C LYS A 372 -19.89 20.34 28.32
N THR A 373 -20.54 19.43 27.58
CA THR A 373 -20.39 19.32 26.12
C THR A 373 -21.36 20.20 25.33
N GLY A 374 -22.16 21.06 26.01
CA GLY A 374 -23.12 21.94 25.33
C GLY A 374 -24.28 21.20 24.65
N GLY A 375 -24.65 20.03 25.18
CA GLY A 375 -25.77 19.20 24.70
C GLY A 375 -25.36 17.97 23.89
N LEU A 376 -24.08 17.81 23.57
CA LEU A 376 -23.60 16.65 22.80
C LEU A 376 -23.47 15.41 23.70
N GLU A 377 -24.20 14.33 23.38
CA GLU A 377 -24.03 13.04 24.03
C GLU A 377 -22.88 12.25 23.38
N LEU A 378 -21.64 12.58 23.76
CA LEU A 378 -20.43 11.96 23.22
C LEU A 378 -20.20 10.57 23.85
N ARG A 379 -21.02 9.58 23.55
CA ARG A 379 -20.76 8.16 23.87
C ARG A 379 -20.27 7.42 22.63
N PHE A 380 -19.55 6.31 22.81
CA PHE A 380 -19.13 5.50 21.66
C PHE A 380 -20.35 5.03 20.86
N GLY A 381 -20.24 5.13 19.53
CA GLY A 381 -21.31 4.81 18.58
C GLY A 381 -22.30 5.93 18.28
N ASN A 382 -22.19 7.11 18.90
CA ASN A 382 -23.06 8.24 18.57
C ASN A 382 -22.51 9.06 17.37
N GLY A 383 -22.71 8.55 16.16
CA GLY A 383 -22.29 9.19 14.91
C GLY A 383 -22.91 10.59 14.69
N THR A 384 -24.17 10.79 15.07
CA THR A 384 -24.85 12.10 15.00
C THR A 384 -24.16 13.15 15.85
N ALA A 385 -23.77 12.80 17.08
CA ALA A 385 -23.05 13.73 17.96
C ALA A 385 -21.63 14.03 17.44
N ALA A 386 -20.96 13.05 16.83
CA ALA A 386 -19.67 13.25 16.18
C ALA A 386 -19.79 14.20 14.96
N LEU A 387 -20.80 14.05 14.11
CA LEU A 387 -21.05 14.96 12.99
C LEU A 387 -21.36 16.39 13.46
N GLU A 388 -22.20 16.56 14.49
CA GLU A 388 -22.45 17.90 15.03
C GLU A 388 -21.19 18.50 15.67
N LEU A 389 -20.38 17.70 16.36
CA LEU A 389 -19.09 18.13 16.89
C LEU A 389 -18.16 18.64 15.76
N LEU A 390 -18.08 17.90 14.64
CA LEU A 390 -17.30 18.29 13.47
C LEU A 390 -17.80 19.62 12.87
N HIS A 391 -19.12 19.80 12.78
CA HIS A 391 -19.67 21.07 12.32
C HIS A 391 -19.39 22.23 13.28
N GLN A 392 -19.45 22.01 14.60
CA GLN A 392 -19.05 23.02 15.59
C GLN A 392 -17.58 23.41 15.48
N MET A 393 -16.69 22.43 15.24
CA MET A 393 -15.27 22.69 14.99
C MET A 393 -15.08 23.61 13.78
N SER A 394 -15.74 23.31 12.66
CA SER A 394 -15.68 24.12 11.44
C SER A 394 -16.18 25.55 11.64
N ARG A 395 -17.26 25.72 12.42
CA ARG A 395 -17.82 27.04 12.74
C ARG A 395 -17.03 27.81 13.81
N GLY A 396 -16.11 27.14 14.53
CA GLY A 396 -15.37 27.75 15.63
C GLY A 396 -16.24 28.05 16.85
N GLU A 397 -17.19 27.18 17.16
CA GLU A 397 -18.14 27.38 18.27
C GLU A 397 -18.29 26.15 19.18
N GLY A 398 -19.01 26.33 20.29
CA GLY A 398 -19.45 25.23 21.16
C GLY A 398 -18.30 24.39 21.73
N PHE A 399 -18.56 23.10 21.89
CA PHE A 399 -17.56 22.14 22.36
C PHE A 399 -16.54 21.79 21.26
N GLY A 400 -16.88 22.04 19.99
CA GLY A 400 -15.98 21.93 18.85
C GLY A 400 -14.69 22.75 19.01
N VAL A 401 -14.74 23.93 19.64
CA VAL A 401 -13.53 24.73 19.92
C VAL A 401 -12.57 24.02 20.88
N ILE A 402 -13.09 23.23 21.82
CA ILE A 402 -12.26 22.49 22.78
C ILE A 402 -11.61 21.29 22.08
N VAL A 403 -12.40 20.49 21.36
CA VAL A 403 -11.89 19.31 20.64
C VAL A 403 -10.94 19.72 19.50
N GLY A 404 -11.23 20.83 18.81
CA GLY A 404 -10.40 21.38 17.73
C GLY A 404 -9.02 21.88 18.15
N GLN A 405 -8.72 21.96 19.45
CA GLN A 405 -7.37 22.24 19.95
C GLN A 405 -6.50 21.00 20.13
N GLY A 406 -7.04 19.79 19.89
CA GLY A 406 -6.32 18.52 19.97
C GLY A 406 -6.20 17.95 21.39
N ILE A 407 -5.79 16.68 21.49
CA ILE A 407 -5.76 15.93 22.77
C ILE A 407 -4.81 16.57 23.78
N ALA A 408 -3.67 17.10 23.34
CA ALA A 408 -2.71 17.74 24.24
C ALA A 408 -3.35 18.86 25.08
N GLU A 409 -4.15 19.71 24.43
CA GLU A 409 -4.86 20.80 25.10
C GLU A 409 -6.12 20.33 25.82
N MET A 410 -6.86 19.35 25.26
CA MET A 410 -8.01 18.76 25.96
C MET A 410 -7.61 18.16 27.31
N LYS A 411 -6.47 17.45 27.41
CA LYS A 411 -5.97 16.93 28.69
C LYS A 411 -5.81 18.04 29.74
N ARG A 412 -5.28 19.19 29.33
CA ARG A 412 -5.10 20.36 30.21
C ARG A 412 -6.46 20.95 30.62
N ILE A 413 -7.34 21.20 29.66
CA ILE A 413 -8.68 21.77 29.91
C ILE A 413 -9.51 20.85 30.80
N PHE A 414 -9.52 19.54 30.54
CA PHE A 414 -10.35 18.59 31.28
C PHE A 414 -9.86 18.41 32.71
N ALA A 415 -8.55 18.43 32.93
CA ALA A 415 -7.98 18.44 34.28
C ALA A 415 -8.33 19.71 35.06
N GLU A 416 -8.09 20.88 34.45
CA GLU A 416 -8.26 22.17 35.13
C GLU A 416 -9.74 22.57 35.34
N LYS A 417 -10.60 22.29 34.36
CA LYS A 417 -11.98 22.83 34.33
C LYS A 417 -13.04 21.77 34.60
N PHE A 418 -12.79 20.50 34.29
CA PHE A 418 -13.79 19.44 34.39
C PHE A 418 -13.45 18.38 35.44
N GLY A 419 -12.36 18.56 36.20
CA GLY A 419 -12.00 17.70 37.32
C GLY A 419 -11.50 16.31 36.91
N GLY A 420 -11.02 16.15 35.67
CA GLY A 420 -10.41 14.90 35.22
C GLY A 420 -9.06 14.64 35.92
N ASP A 421 -8.78 13.39 36.27
CA ASP A 421 -7.47 13.00 36.81
C ASP A 421 -6.36 13.17 35.75
N PRO A 422 -5.35 14.03 35.98
CA PRO A 422 -4.28 14.28 35.00
C PRO A 422 -3.54 13.01 34.58
N GLN A 423 -3.37 12.04 35.49
CA GLN A 423 -2.64 10.81 35.18
C GLN A 423 -3.48 9.90 34.28
N PHE A 424 -4.77 9.72 34.59
CA PHE A 424 -5.71 9.00 33.73
C PHE A 424 -5.80 9.64 32.32
N LEU A 425 -5.98 10.96 32.25
CA LEU A 425 -6.03 11.69 30.97
C LEU A 425 -4.75 11.53 30.15
N LYS A 426 -3.58 11.52 30.81
CA LYS A 426 -2.29 11.26 30.17
C LYS A 426 -2.18 9.82 29.64
N ASP A 427 -2.69 8.85 30.38
CA ASP A 427 -2.59 7.43 30.03
C ASP A 427 -3.48 7.06 28.85
N ILE A 428 -4.68 7.65 28.72
CA ILE A 428 -5.65 7.34 27.64
C ILE A 428 -5.57 8.31 26.44
N GLY A 429 -4.94 9.48 26.60
CA GLY A 429 -4.85 10.49 25.55
C GLY A 429 -3.83 10.11 24.49
N MET A 430 -4.31 9.45 23.42
CA MET A 430 -3.53 8.92 22.30
C MET A 430 -2.89 10.01 21.42
N GLU A 431 -1.95 10.76 21.98
CA GLU A 431 -1.12 11.77 21.27
C GLU A 431 0.32 11.76 21.77
N VAL A 432 1.26 12.14 20.88
CA VAL A 432 2.64 12.46 21.22
C VAL A 432 3.07 13.72 20.47
N LYS A 433 3.81 14.62 21.14
CA LYS A 433 4.31 15.89 20.59
C LYS A 433 3.20 16.83 20.08
N GLY A 434 1.95 16.61 20.48
CA GLY A 434 0.79 17.38 20.06
C GLY A 434 0.09 16.87 18.80
N LEU A 435 0.41 15.66 18.34
CA LEU A 435 -0.25 15.01 17.22
C LEU A 435 -0.87 13.68 17.68
N GLU A 436 -2.11 13.43 17.27
CA GLU A 436 -2.85 12.20 17.54
C GLU A 436 -2.25 10.97 16.85
N TYR A 437 -2.40 9.80 17.48
CA TYR A 437 -1.96 8.53 16.89
C TYR A 437 -2.80 8.18 15.66
N SER A 438 -2.13 7.72 14.60
CA SER A 438 -2.79 7.01 13.49
C SER A 438 -3.21 5.58 13.86
N GLU A 439 -4.08 4.99 13.06
CA GLU A 439 -5.07 4.02 13.51
C GLU A 439 -4.55 2.57 13.56
N TYR A 440 -3.55 2.29 14.41
CA TYR A 440 -3.10 0.92 14.69
C TYR A 440 -2.82 0.69 16.17
N VAL A 441 -3.39 -0.36 16.76
CA VAL A 441 -3.17 -0.71 18.18
C VAL A 441 -1.76 -1.26 18.39
N SER A 442 -0.89 -0.49 19.05
CA SER A 442 0.53 -0.80 19.22
C SER A 442 0.90 -1.56 20.51
N LYS A 443 -0.08 -1.89 21.37
CA LYS A 443 0.15 -2.53 22.70
C LYS A 443 1.06 -3.75 22.66
N GLU A 444 0.95 -4.57 21.61
CA GLU A 444 1.72 -5.81 21.46
C GLU A 444 2.90 -5.71 20.50
N SER A 445 3.15 -4.53 19.93
CA SER A 445 4.27 -4.28 19.00
C SER A 445 5.18 -3.21 19.57
N LEU A 446 6.24 -3.65 20.25
CA LEU A 446 7.24 -2.75 20.81
C LEU A 446 7.96 -1.96 19.70
N ALA A 447 8.17 -2.54 18.52
CA ALA A 447 8.70 -1.80 17.38
C ALA A 447 7.73 -0.69 16.91
N GLN A 448 6.42 -0.96 16.85
CA GLN A 448 5.44 0.07 16.45
C GLN A 448 5.27 1.15 17.53
N GLN A 449 5.40 0.80 18.82
CA GLN A 449 5.42 1.79 19.91
C GLN A 449 6.54 2.83 19.67
N GLY A 450 7.76 2.37 19.37
CA GLY A 450 8.86 3.24 18.99
C GLY A 450 8.61 3.95 17.66
N GLY A 451 8.02 3.26 16.68
CA GLY A 451 7.67 3.82 15.36
C GLY A 451 6.73 5.03 15.46
N TYR A 452 5.86 5.05 16.46
CA TYR A 452 5.01 6.19 16.77
C TYR A 452 5.70 7.24 17.63
N ALA A 453 6.03 6.88 18.88
CA ALA A 453 6.40 7.90 19.85
C ALA A 453 7.75 8.58 19.53
N MET A 454 8.67 7.90 18.84
CA MET A 454 9.95 8.48 18.41
C MET A 454 9.90 9.17 17.04
N ALA A 455 8.79 9.09 16.30
CA ALA A 455 8.66 9.77 15.02
C ALA A 455 8.86 11.28 15.21
N LEU A 456 9.60 11.90 14.29
CA LEU A 456 10.03 13.29 14.47
C LEU A 456 8.87 14.28 14.30
N LYS A 457 7.87 13.89 13.52
CA LYS A 457 6.68 14.68 13.21
C LYS A 457 5.49 14.41 14.16
N GLY A 458 5.65 13.50 15.12
CA GLY A 458 4.54 12.97 15.93
C GLY A 458 4.10 11.57 15.47
N PRO A 459 3.16 10.91 16.18
CA PRO A 459 2.85 9.49 16.06
C PRO A 459 2.05 9.14 14.80
N GLN A 460 2.77 9.10 13.69
CA GLN A 460 2.22 8.86 12.37
C GLN A 460 2.85 7.61 11.74
N HIS A 461 2.04 6.70 11.19
CA HIS A 461 2.50 5.40 10.71
C HIS A 461 3.31 5.48 9.40
N ASP A 462 3.31 6.65 8.75
CA ASP A 462 4.07 6.88 7.53
C ASP A 462 5.59 6.80 7.77
N GLU A 463 6.17 7.21 8.91
CA GLU A 463 7.64 7.01 9.12
C GLU A 463 8.00 5.53 9.31
N ALA A 464 7.18 4.80 10.06
CA ALA A 464 7.43 3.41 10.40
C ALA A 464 6.13 2.65 10.59
N TRP A 465 5.88 1.70 9.69
CA TRP A 465 4.80 0.73 9.81
C TRP A 465 5.42 -0.66 9.99
N LEU A 466 5.68 -1.02 11.25
CA LEU A 466 6.43 -2.22 11.65
C LEU A 466 5.56 -3.27 12.32
N ILE A 467 4.27 -2.98 12.50
CA ILE A 467 3.36 -3.79 13.31
C ILE A 467 3.28 -5.24 12.83
N PHE A 468 3.16 -5.47 11.51
CA PHE A 468 3.16 -6.82 10.94
C PHE A 468 4.49 -7.53 11.12
N MET A 469 5.61 -6.82 10.95
CA MET A 469 6.92 -7.42 11.10
C MET A 469 7.18 -7.88 12.53
N ASP A 470 6.82 -7.05 13.52
CA ASP A 470 7.10 -7.32 14.93
C ASP A 470 6.08 -8.28 15.55
N MET A 471 4.79 -7.95 15.47
CA MET A 471 3.74 -8.68 16.20
C MET A 471 3.24 -9.90 15.43
N VAL A 472 2.97 -9.76 14.14
CA VAL A 472 2.31 -10.81 13.34
C VAL A 472 3.33 -11.84 12.87
N ASN A 473 4.40 -11.39 12.23
CA ASN A 473 5.43 -12.25 11.62
C ASN A 473 6.59 -12.57 12.57
N LYS A 474 6.69 -11.88 13.72
CA LYS A 474 7.73 -12.10 14.76
C LYS A 474 9.17 -12.02 14.23
N GLN A 475 9.41 -11.13 13.27
CA GLN A 475 10.68 -10.98 12.57
C GLN A 475 11.72 -10.15 13.33
N LEU A 476 11.31 -9.42 14.37
CA LEU A 476 12.15 -8.48 15.13
C LEU A 476 12.37 -8.94 16.59
N PRO A 477 12.89 -10.14 16.89
CA PRO A 477 12.87 -10.71 18.24
C PRO A 477 13.74 -9.98 19.28
N THR A 478 14.74 -9.19 18.87
CA THR A 478 15.67 -8.51 19.81
C THR A 478 15.59 -7.00 19.72
N PHE A 479 16.10 -6.31 20.74
CA PHE A 479 16.21 -4.85 20.72
C PHE A 479 17.06 -4.34 19.56
N GLU A 480 18.14 -5.04 19.20
CA GLU A 480 19.02 -4.64 18.09
C GLU A 480 18.29 -4.73 16.74
N LYS A 481 17.50 -5.80 16.52
CA LYS A 481 16.71 -5.94 15.30
C LYS A 481 15.60 -4.89 15.21
N LYS A 482 14.93 -4.59 16.33
CA LYS A 482 13.94 -3.50 16.41
C LYS A 482 14.60 -2.13 16.17
N ALA A 483 15.79 -1.91 16.73
CA ALA A 483 16.57 -0.69 16.54
C ALA A 483 17.01 -0.50 15.08
N GLU A 484 17.42 -1.58 14.42
CA GLU A 484 17.73 -1.55 12.99
C GLU A 484 16.49 -1.22 12.15
N ALA A 485 15.34 -1.83 12.44
CA ALA A 485 14.09 -1.51 11.74
C ALA A 485 13.68 -0.03 11.96
N LEU A 486 13.79 0.46 13.19
CA LEU A 486 13.53 1.86 13.55
C LEU A 486 14.63 2.84 13.09
N HIS A 487 15.70 2.36 12.47
CA HIS A 487 16.64 3.17 11.70
C HIS A 487 16.27 3.11 10.21
N TYR A 488 16.27 1.91 9.63
CA TYR A 488 16.11 1.71 8.18
C TYR A 488 14.78 2.25 7.64
N PHE A 489 13.64 1.88 8.24
CA PHE A 489 12.33 2.19 7.66
C PHE A 489 12.00 3.69 7.67
N PRO A 490 12.24 4.44 8.76
CA PRO A 490 12.11 5.90 8.73
C PRO A 490 12.98 6.57 7.65
N MET A 491 14.21 6.11 7.45
CA MET A 491 15.09 6.68 6.44
C MET A 491 14.58 6.36 5.03
N TRP A 492 14.30 5.09 4.76
CA TRP A 492 13.77 4.63 3.48
C TRP A 492 12.47 5.36 3.10
N ARG A 493 11.54 5.50 4.04
CA ARG A 493 10.28 6.20 3.81
C ARG A 493 10.44 7.72 3.69
N THR A 494 11.38 8.32 4.42
CA THR A 494 11.75 9.74 4.22
C THR A 494 12.28 9.98 2.81
N TRP A 495 13.04 9.04 2.24
CA TRP A 495 13.56 9.19 0.88
C TRP A 495 12.45 9.34 -0.17
N PHE A 496 11.33 8.61 -0.05
CA PHE A 496 10.16 8.82 -0.93
C PHE A 496 9.66 10.26 -0.89
N GLY A 497 9.52 10.83 0.31
CA GLY A 497 9.10 12.21 0.50
C GLY A 497 10.08 13.22 -0.11
N LEU A 498 11.39 12.96 -0.03
CA LEU A 498 12.41 13.80 -0.66
C LEU A 498 12.38 13.75 -2.19
N MET A 499 11.90 12.64 -2.75
CA MET A 499 11.81 12.43 -4.20
C MET A 499 10.44 12.79 -4.78
N GLY A 500 9.45 13.10 -3.95
CA GLY A 500 8.06 13.29 -4.39
C GLY A 500 7.43 12.00 -4.94
N LEU A 501 7.80 10.84 -4.39
CA LEU A 501 7.30 9.53 -4.81
C LEU A 501 6.30 8.96 -3.81
N CYS A 502 5.30 8.22 -4.31
CA CYS A 502 4.44 7.41 -3.46
C CYS A 502 5.17 6.13 -3.03
N LYS A 503 4.98 5.76 -1.75
CA LYS A 503 5.54 4.55 -1.12
C LYS A 503 4.72 3.28 -1.36
N LEU A 504 3.41 3.38 -1.64
CA LEU A 504 2.55 2.20 -1.81
C LEU A 504 3.05 1.25 -2.92
N PRO A 505 3.52 1.74 -4.08
CA PRO A 505 4.14 0.89 -5.10
C PRO A 505 5.31 0.03 -4.61
N TRP A 506 5.98 0.41 -3.52
CA TRP A 506 7.11 -0.35 -2.99
C TRP A 506 6.68 -1.60 -2.23
N ASN A 507 5.63 -1.56 -1.40
CA ASN A 507 5.34 -2.63 -0.45
C ASN A 507 3.91 -3.16 -0.45
N ASP A 508 2.96 -2.50 -1.10
CA ASP A 508 1.55 -2.90 -1.06
C ASP A 508 1.21 -3.96 -2.12
N VAL A 509 1.99 -4.04 -3.20
CA VAL A 509 1.98 -5.16 -4.13
C VAL A 509 3.39 -5.71 -4.23
N GLU A 510 3.66 -6.85 -3.60
CA GLU A 510 4.99 -7.46 -3.59
C GLU A 510 5.20 -8.43 -4.76
N PRO A 511 6.42 -8.53 -5.33
CA PRO A 511 6.74 -9.52 -6.37
C PRO A 511 6.54 -10.96 -5.90
N GLU A 512 6.13 -11.86 -6.80
CA GLU A 512 5.96 -13.30 -6.49
C GLU A 512 7.24 -13.96 -5.97
N ASP A 513 8.41 -13.47 -6.38
CA ASP A 513 9.71 -13.98 -5.97
C ASP A 513 10.26 -13.31 -4.70
N ASN A 514 9.54 -12.36 -4.09
CA ASN A 514 10.01 -11.59 -2.93
C ASN A 514 10.48 -12.51 -1.78
N ALA A 515 9.75 -13.61 -1.54
CA ALA A 515 10.06 -14.57 -0.47
C ALA A 515 11.42 -15.29 -0.66
N LYS A 516 12.03 -15.23 -1.85
CA LYS A 516 13.34 -15.86 -2.13
C LYS A 516 14.52 -14.99 -1.71
N TYR A 517 14.29 -13.71 -1.42
CA TYR A 517 15.35 -12.79 -1.01
C TYR A 517 15.71 -12.98 0.47
N PRO A 518 16.95 -12.64 0.90
CA PRO A 518 17.37 -12.76 2.31
C PRO A 518 16.57 -11.87 3.28
N GLU A 519 16.17 -10.68 2.83
CA GLU A 519 15.39 -9.71 3.61
C GLU A 519 14.06 -9.37 2.89
N PRO A 520 13.13 -10.32 2.78
CA PRO A 520 11.91 -10.16 1.97
C PRO A 520 11.01 -9.04 2.52
N ASN A 521 11.10 -8.75 3.81
CA ASN A 521 10.39 -7.66 4.49
C ASN A 521 10.80 -6.25 4.02
N LYS A 522 11.90 -6.10 3.26
CA LYS A 522 12.32 -4.83 2.65
C LYS A 522 11.89 -4.70 1.17
N VAL A 523 11.30 -5.75 0.61
CA VAL A 523 10.96 -5.87 -0.82
C VAL A 523 12.15 -5.56 -1.74
N PRO A 524 13.26 -6.32 -1.67
CA PRO A 524 14.53 -5.93 -2.28
C PRO A 524 14.48 -5.72 -3.80
N GLY A 525 13.68 -6.52 -4.50
CA GLY A 525 13.47 -6.37 -5.94
C GLY A 525 12.87 -5.00 -6.32
N HIS A 526 12.06 -4.42 -5.45
CA HIS A 526 11.53 -3.07 -5.65
C HIS A 526 12.55 -1.99 -5.27
N VAL A 527 13.27 -2.18 -4.17
CA VAL A 527 14.32 -1.25 -3.72
C VAL A 527 15.39 -1.05 -4.80
N GLU A 528 15.82 -2.15 -5.45
CA GLU A 528 16.75 -2.09 -6.59
C GLU A 528 16.18 -1.22 -7.73
N GLY A 529 14.88 -1.29 -7.97
CA GLY A 529 14.21 -0.47 -8.96
C GLY A 529 14.25 1.03 -8.68
N TYR A 530 14.12 1.43 -7.42
CA TYR A 530 14.25 2.83 -7.02
C TYR A 530 15.69 3.33 -7.12
N VAL A 531 16.69 2.47 -6.91
CA VAL A 531 18.10 2.76 -7.23
C VAL A 531 18.25 3.02 -8.73
N ASN A 532 17.67 2.17 -9.58
CA ASN A 532 17.68 2.35 -11.03
C ASN A 532 16.92 3.61 -11.48
N PHE A 533 15.82 3.95 -10.81
CA PHE A 533 15.09 5.20 -11.04
C PHE A 533 15.98 6.41 -10.77
N TRP A 534 16.62 6.46 -9.59
CA TRP A 534 17.51 7.56 -9.23
C TRP A 534 18.68 7.70 -10.20
N ALA A 535 19.36 6.60 -10.51
CA ALA A 535 20.50 6.60 -11.43
C ALA A 535 20.08 6.98 -12.86
N GLY A 536 18.92 6.48 -13.33
CA GLY A 536 18.39 6.84 -14.64
C GLY A 536 17.94 8.30 -14.74
N MET A 537 17.42 8.87 -13.64
CA MET A 537 17.00 10.27 -13.62
C MET A 537 18.20 11.21 -13.58
N THR A 538 19.18 10.93 -12.71
CA THR A 538 20.26 11.86 -12.37
C THR A 538 21.58 11.58 -13.11
N GLY A 539 21.74 10.39 -13.69
CA GLY A 539 23.01 9.90 -14.22
C GLY A 539 24.04 9.50 -13.15
N ARG A 540 23.66 9.52 -11.86
CA ARG A 540 24.54 9.17 -10.75
C ARG A 540 24.21 7.78 -10.21
N GLU A 541 25.14 6.85 -10.37
CA GLU A 541 25.04 5.54 -9.72
C GLU A 541 25.10 5.66 -8.19
N VAL A 542 24.25 4.87 -7.52
CA VAL A 542 24.13 4.83 -6.05
C VAL A 542 23.84 3.41 -5.61
N THR A 543 24.14 3.11 -4.35
CA THR A 543 23.70 1.91 -3.65
C THR A 543 22.46 2.21 -2.79
N ILE A 544 21.86 1.17 -2.21
CA ILE A 544 20.82 1.33 -1.20
C ILE A 544 21.32 2.12 0.02
N ASP A 545 22.55 1.85 0.48
CA ASP A 545 23.14 2.53 1.62
C ASP A 545 23.36 4.02 1.34
N ASP A 546 23.72 4.37 0.11
CA ASP A 546 23.80 5.77 -0.32
C ASP A 546 22.44 6.47 -0.22
N ILE A 547 21.37 5.81 -0.67
CA ILE A 547 20.00 6.34 -0.57
C ILE A 547 19.59 6.52 0.91
N ILE A 548 19.80 5.51 1.74
CA ILE A 548 19.52 5.59 3.18
C ILE A 548 20.31 6.74 3.82
N ARG A 549 21.58 6.90 3.47
CA ARG A 549 22.44 8.00 3.95
C ARG A 549 21.93 9.39 3.52
N MET A 550 21.35 9.53 2.33
CA MET A 550 20.74 10.79 1.89
C MET A 550 19.59 11.20 2.82
N SER A 551 18.68 10.27 3.12
CA SER A 551 17.57 10.52 4.05
C SER A 551 18.02 10.68 5.50
N GLU A 552 19.04 9.93 5.95
CA GLU A 552 19.55 9.99 7.31
C GLU A 552 20.09 11.38 7.68
N ARG A 553 20.71 12.07 6.71
CA ARG A 553 21.11 13.48 6.85
C ARG A 553 19.91 14.36 7.19
N VAL A 554 18.83 14.23 6.43
CA VAL A 554 17.61 15.03 6.62
C VAL A 554 16.92 14.67 7.93
N TYR A 555 16.85 13.39 8.28
CA TYR A 555 16.22 12.94 9.52
C TYR A 555 16.95 13.47 10.76
N ASN A 556 18.29 13.43 10.78
CA ASN A 556 19.07 14.03 11.86
C ASN A 556 18.95 15.55 11.88
N PHE A 557 18.85 16.19 10.72
CA PHE A 557 18.59 17.63 10.63
C PHE A 557 17.24 18.02 11.25
N GLN A 558 16.18 17.24 10.97
CA GLN A 558 14.86 17.38 11.60
C GLN A 558 14.93 17.15 13.12
N ARG A 559 15.74 16.19 13.59
CA ARG A 559 15.94 15.99 15.04
C ARG A 559 16.60 17.20 15.69
N VAL A 560 17.60 17.81 15.05
CA VAL A 560 18.21 19.06 15.54
C VAL A 560 17.20 20.21 15.54
N PHE A 561 16.33 20.29 14.54
CA PHE A 561 15.22 21.25 14.54
C PHE A 561 14.30 21.04 15.75
N ASN A 562 13.90 19.79 16.06
CA ASN A 562 13.09 19.51 17.25
C ASN A 562 13.80 19.91 18.55
N LEU A 563 15.12 19.70 18.66
CA LEU A 563 15.93 20.17 19.79
C LEU A 563 15.93 21.70 19.90
N ARG A 564 16.05 22.42 18.78
CA ARG A 564 15.93 23.88 18.74
C ARG A 564 14.57 24.36 19.24
N MET A 565 13.51 23.61 18.96
CA MET A 565 12.14 23.88 19.43
C MET A 565 11.88 23.40 20.87
N GLY A 566 12.87 22.81 21.55
CA GLY A 566 12.73 22.27 22.91
C GLY A 566 11.92 20.98 23.02
N LYS A 567 11.64 20.30 21.90
CA LYS A 567 10.82 19.07 21.82
C LYS A 567 11.57 17.86 21.24
N GLY A 568 12.90 17.85 21.39
CA GLY A 568 13.79 16.87 20.76
C GLY A 568 14.55 15.96 21.73
N THR A 569 14.18 15.92 23.01
CA THR A 569 14.80 15.07 24.03
C THR A 569 13.99 13.79 24.25
N ARG A 570 14.52 12.85 25.04
CA ARG A 570 13.89 11.55 25.34
C ARG A 570 12.50 11.66 25.93
N GLU A 571 12.23 12.69 26.72
CA GLU A 571 10.91 12.90 27.33
C GLU A 571 9.79 13.04 26.28
N TRP A 572 10.12 13.60 25.11
CA TRP A 572 9.18 13.80 23.99
C TRP A 572 9.02 12.57 23.13
N ASP A 573 9.85 11.54 23.32
CA ASP A 573 9.74 10.25 22.67
C ASP A 573 8.96 9.23 23.53
N ARG A 574 8.24 9.69 24.57
CA ARG A 574 7.38 8.84 25.41
C ARG A 574 5.92 8.96 25.01
N GLY A 575 5.31 7.82 24.69
CA GLY A 575 3.88 7.71 24.39
C GLY A 575 2.98 7.58 25.63
N PRO A 576 1.66 7.73 25.45
CA PRO A 576 0.68 7.40 26.49
C PRO A 576 0.72 5.90 26.81
N TYR A 577 0.42 5.52 28.05
CA TYR A 577 0.50 4.12 28.46
C TYR A 577 -0.50 3.22 27.69
N ARG A 578 -1.63 3.77 27.22
CA ARG A 578 -2.58 3.07 26.33
C ARG A 578 -1.94 2.53 25.05
N ALA A 579 -0.86 3.13 24.54
CA ALA A 579 -0.11 2.61 23.40
C ALA A 579 0.76 1.39 23.76
N MET A 580 1.07 1.18 25.05
CA MET A 580 1.97 0.13 25.53
C MET A 580 1.24 -1.03 26.21
N GLY A 581 0.06 -0.78 26.79
CA GLY A 581 -0.71 -1.78 27.53
C GLY A 581 -2.13 -1.33 27.90
N PRO A 582 -2.90 -2.20 28.59
CA PRO A 582 -4.23 -1.87 29.07
C PRO A 582 -4.16 -0.85 30.23
N VAL A 583 -4.95 0.22 30.18
CA VAL A 583 -5.01 1.25 31.24
C VAL A 583 -6.07 0.89 32.28
N THR A 584 -7.23 0.42 31.84
CA THR A 584 -8.37 0.11 32.71
C THR A 584 -8.52 -1.38 33.02
N VAL A 585 -9.33 -1.68 34.03
CA VAL A 585 -9.74 -3.05 34.38
C VAL A 585 -10.47 -3.72 33.22
N GLU A 586 -11.37 -2.99 32.57
CA GLU A 586 -12.11 -3.44 31.39
C GLU A 586 -11.17 -3.88 30.26
N GLU A 587 -10.16 -3.08 29.95
CA GLU A 587 -9.18 -3.42 28.91
C GLU A 587 -8.38 -4.68 29.27
N TYR A 588 -7.95 -4.81 30.53
CA TYR A 588 -7.24 -6.01 30.98
C TYR A 588 -8.11 -7.25 30.86
N GLU A 589 -9.34 -7.17 31.37
CA GLU A 589 -10.27 -8.30 31.42
C GLU A 589 -10.71 -8.74 30.04
N SER A 590 -10.80 -7.82 29.07
CA SER A 590 -11.08 -8.15 27.67
C SER A 590 -10.10 -9.16 27.06
N ARG A 591 -8.89 -9.28 27.62
CA ARG A 591 -7.85 -10.22 27.17
C ARG A 591 -7.08 -10.84 28.34
N ALA A 592 -7.77 -11.14 29.45
CA ALA A 592 -7.16 -11.61 30.69
C ALA A 592 -6.22 -12.80 30.48
N GLU A 593 -6.62 -13.79 29.69
CA GLU A 593 -5.79 -14.97 29.39
C GLU A 593 -4.46 -14.62 28.73
N ARG A 594 -4.46 -13.64 27.81
CA ARG A 594 -3.24 -13.18 27.14
C ARG A 594 -2.31 -12.47 28.11
N TYR A 595 -2.84 -11.54 28.89
CA TYR A 595 -2.03 -10.74 29.82
C TYR A 595 -1.52 -11.58 30.99
N ASP A 596 -2.33 -12.48 31.54
CA ASP A 596 -1.93 -13.43 32.58
C ASP A 596 -0.81 -14.35 32.07
N LYS A 597 -0.88 -14.81 30.82
CA LYS A 597 0.19 -15.58 30.17
C LYS A 597 1.48 -14.77 30.06
N GLN A 598 1.41 -13.51 29.63
CA GLN A 598 2.58 -12.63 29.53
C GLN A 598 3.22 -12.36 30.89
N LEU A 599 2.42 -12.08 31.92
CA LEU A 599 2.90 -11.91 33.30
C LEU A 599 3.69 -13.14 33.76
N LYS A 600 3.14 -14.33 33.51
CA LYS A 600 3.78 -15.58 33.91
C LYS A 600 5.05 -15.89 33.12
N GLU A 601 5.00 -15.79 31.79
CA GLU A 601 6.08 -16.25 30.90
C GLU A 601 7.19 -15.21 30.68
N LEU A 602 6.85 -13.93 30.63
CA LEU A 602 7.79 -12.85 30.29
C LEU A 602 8.25 -12.07 31.52
N VAL A 603 7.38 -11.89 32.52
CA VAL A 603 7.68 -11.13 33.74
C VAL A 603 8.10 -12.03 34.90
N GLY A 604 7.71 -13.31 34.87
CA GLY A 604 7.90 -14.23 36.01
C GLY A 604 6.98 -13.90 37.20
N TYR A 605 5.86 -13.23 36.95
CA TYR A 605 4.87 -12.84 37.94
C TYR A 605 3.67 -13.80 37.88
N ASP A 606 3.32 -14.46 38.98
CA ASP A 606 2.15 -15.35 39.04
C ASP A 606 0.87 -14.52 39.22
N PRO A 607 -0.04 -14.50 38.22
CA PRO A 607 -1.29 -13.76 38.31
C PRO A 607 -2.34 -14.44 39.21
N ALA A 608 -2.14 -15.70 39.63
CA ALA A 608 -3.12 -16.43 40.43
C ALA A 608 -3.38 -15.76 41.78
N GLY A 609 -4.67 -15.59 42.14
CA GLY A 609 -5.08 -14.96 43.40
C GLY A 609 -4.84 -13.45 43.50
N LYS A 610 -4.39 -12.79 42.43
CA LYS A 610 -4.17 -11.34 42.35
C LYS A 610 -5.40 -10.62 41.82
N THR A 611 -5.64 -9.41 42.33
CA THR A 611 -6.65 -8.49 41.77
C THR A 611 -6.22 -7.98 40.39
N THR A 612 -7.17 -7.62 39.53
CA THR A 612 -6.88 -7.05 38.21
C THR A 612 -6.00 -5.80 38.30
N ARG A 613 -6.14 -5.00 39.37
CA ARG A 613 -5.31 -3.80 39.61
C ARG A 613 -3.84 -4.14 39.91
N GLU A 614 -3.58 -5.18 40.70
CA GLU A 614 -2.20 -5.65 40.95
C GLU A 614 -1.57 -6.17 39.66
N LYS A 615 -2.33 -6.93 38.86
CA LYS A 615 -1.88 -7.45 37.56
C LYS A 615 -1.56 -6.31 36.58
N LEU A 616 -2.42 -5.30 36.50
CA LEU A 616 -2.21 -4.09 35.70
C LEU A 616 -0.91 -3.37 36.07
N ALA A 617 -0.67 -3.16 37.37
CA ALA A 617 0.54 -2.49 37.85
C ALA A 617 1.82 -3.27 37.51
N ALA A 618 1.80 -4.61 37.67
CA ALA A 618 2.92 -5.47 37.30
C ALA A 618 3.20 -5.43 35.79
N LEU A 619 2.15 -5.50 34.96
CA LEU A 619 2.29 -5.44 33.50
C LEU A 619 2.81 -4.07 33.05
N ARG A 620 2.29 -2.98 33.63
CA ARG A 620 2.73 -1.60 33.33
C ARG A 620 4.21 -1.42 33.53
N LYS A 621 4.71 -1.80 34.71
CA LYS A 621 6.12 -1.71 35.04
C LYS A 621 6.98 -2.42 33.99
N TYR A 622 6.63 -3.66 33.65
CA TYR A 622 7.35 -4.43 32.64
C TYR A 622 7.33 -3.74 31.26
N ARG A 623 6.17 -3.27 30.81
CA ARG A 623 6.01 -2.64 29.48
C ARG A 623 6.80 -1.33 29.37
N GLU A 624 6.76 -0.49 30.39
CA GLU A 624 7.54 0.76 30.45
C GLU A 624 9.05 0.46 30.45
N GLU A 625 9.50 -0.56 31.18
CA GLU A 625 10.91 -1.01 31.18
C GLU A 625 11.34 -1.52 29.79
N GLN A 626 10.49 -2.28 29.08
CA GLN A 626 10.78 -2.71 27.71
C GLN A 626 10.89 -1.52 26.75
N TYR A 627 10.03 -0.51 26.90
CA TYR A 627 10.07 0.69 26.06
C TYR A 627 11.34 1.51 26.28
N GLU A 628 11.77 1.70 27.52
CA GLU A 628 13.03 2.39 27.83
C GLU A 628 14.25 1.63 27.27
N GLY A 629 14.23 0.29 27.32
CA GLY A 629 15.26 -0.55 26.68
C GLY A 629 15.29 -0.41 25.15
N LEU A 630 14.12 -0.27 24.52
CA LEU A 630 14.02 0.00 23.08
C LEU A 630 14.66 1.36 22.73
N LEU A 631 14.31 2.42 23.46
CA LEU A 631 14.86 3.76 23.23
C LEU A 631 16.39 3.74 23.28
N ASP A 632 16.98 3.06 24.28
CA ASP A 632 18.43 2.94 24.41
C ASP A 632 19.07 2.25 23.20
N ALA A 633 18.46 1.16 22.72
CA ALA A 633 18.94 0.44 21.55
C ALA A 633 18.85 1.28 20.28
N VAL A 634 17.73 1.99 20.08
CA VAL A 634 17.54 2.83 18.88
C VAL A 634 18.45 4.04 18.90
N TYR A 635 18.56 4.76 20.02
CA TYR A 635 19.44 5.92 20.12
C TYR A 635 20.90 5.53 19.87
N LYS A 636 21.35 4.41 20.44
CA LYS A 636 22.68 3.86 20.13
C LYS A 636 22.82 3.60 18.62
N ARG A 637 21.83 2.97 17.99
CA ARG A 637 21.87 2.66 16.55
C ARG A 637 21.88 3.91 15.66
N ARG A 638 21.20 4.97 16.07
CA ARG A 638 21.16 6.27 15.37
C ARG A 638 22.37 7.16 15.66
N GLY A 639 23.28 6.74 16.54
CA GLY A 639 24.43 7.56 16.94
C GLY A 639 24.02 8.77 17.80
N TRP A 640 23.03 8.58 18.67
CA TRP A 640 22.50 9.60 19.59
C TRP A 640 22.90 9.28 21.04
N THR A 641 22.88 10.29 21.92
CA THR A 641 23.03 10.10 23.36
C THR A 641 21.81 9.37 23.94
N ARG A 642 21.89 8.98 25.22
CA ARG A 642 20.76 8.32 25.92
C ARG A 642 19.53 9.22 26.04
N ASN A 643 19.68 10.53 25.87
CA ASN A 643 18.56 11.47 25.83
C ASN A 643 18.08 11.80 24.41
N GLY A 644 18.55 11.05 23.41
CA GLY A 644 18.13 11.20 22.02
C GLY A 644 18.70 12.43 21.30
N ILE A 645 19.91 12.88 21.69
CA ILE A 645 20.60 14.00 21.05
C ILE A 645 21.63 13.44 20.05
N PRO A 646 21.63 13.86 18.77
CA PRO A 646 22.69 13.46 17.83
C PRO A 646 24.08 13.89 18.33
N THR A 647 25.06 12.99 18.31
CA THR A 647 26.44 13.35 18.71
C THR A 647 27.13 14.19 17.65
N ILE A 648 28.15 14.96 18.04
CA ILE A 648 28.97 15.73 17.07
C ILE A 648 29.64 14.81 16.05
N GLU A 649 30.06 13.61 16.46
CA GLU A 649 30.60 12.59 15.56
C GLU A 649 29.58 12.16 14.50
N THR A 650 28.34 11.90 14.92
CA THR A 650 27.24 11.57 14.00
C THR A 650 26.98 12.69 13.02
N LEU A 651 26.87 13.94 13.48
CA LEU A 651 26.66 15.11 12.62
C LEU A 651 27.78 15.28 11.60
N ARG A 652 29.05 15.13 12.03
CA ARG A 652 30.23 15.20 11.17
C ARG A 652 30.25 14.08 10.14
N SER A 653 29.94 12.85 10.55
CA SER A 653 29.87 11.70 9.64
C SER A 653 28.83 11.95 8.54
N LEU A 654 27.70 12.57 8.89
CA LEU A 654 26.63 12.90 7.95
C LEU A 654 26.94 14.15 7.11
N GLY A 655 27.97 14.94 7.46
CA GLY A 655 28.34 16.18 6.76
C GLY A 655 27.34 17.32 6.99
N ILE A 656 26.69 17.32 8.15
CA ILE A 656 25.70 18.33 8.57
C ILE A 656 26.14 19.08 9.83
N ASP A 657 27.42 18.96 10.23
CA ASP A 657 28.04 19.66 11.36
C ASP A 657 28.35 21.15 11.06
N TYR A 658 27.43 21.83 10.39
CA TYR A 658 27.53 23.27 10.17
C TYR A 658 27.64 23.99 11.53
N PRO A 659 28.37 25.11 11.65
CA PRO A 659 28.57 25.79 12.94
C PRO A 659 27.26 26.06 13.70
N TRP A 660 26.22 26.51 13.00
CA TRP A 660 24.91 26.79 13.57
C TRP A 660 24.09 25.53 13.94
N VAL A 661 24.36 24.37 13.34
CA VAL A 661 23.79 23.09 13.79
C VAL A 661 24.46 22.66 15.09
N VAL A 662 25.79 22.75 15.14
CA VAL A 662 26.58 22.41 16.33
C VAL A 662 26.20 23.32 17.51
N GLU A 663 26.01 24.61 17.28
CA GLU A 663 25.55 25.57 18.29
C GLU A 663 24.21 25.20 18.93
N VAL A 664 23.27 24.60 18.16
CA VAL A 664 21.99 24.13 18.70
C VAL A 664 22.20 22.92 19.60
N VAL A 665 23.05 21.98 19.20
CA VAL A 665 23.20 20.68 19.86
C VAL A 665 24.12 20.73 21.08
N LYS A 666 25.17 21.56 21.04
CA LYS A 666 26.20 21.65 22.07
C LYS A 666 25.66 21.88 23.49
N PRO A 667 24.72 22.84 23.74
CA PRO A 667 24.17 23.05 25.08
C PRO A 667 23.44 21.83 25.64
N TRP A 668 22.86 20.98 24.77
CA TRP A 668 22.21 19.74 25.20
C TRP A 668 23.24 18.67 25.57
N LEU A 669 24.32 18.54 24.79
CA LEU A 669 25.42 17.62 25.09
C LEU A 669 26.17 17.99 26.38
N GLU A 670 26.40 19.29 26.62
CA GLU A 670 27.07 19.80 27.82
C GLU A 670 26.27 19.47 29.09
N LYS A 671 24.93 19.56 29.05
CA LYS A 671 24.05 19.16 30.16
C LYS A 671 24.17 17.68 30.52
N GLU A 672 24.60 16.84 29.59
CA GLU A 672 24.79 15.40 29.77
C GLU A 672 26.23 14.99 30.08
N GLY A 673 27.17 15.93 30.11
CA GLY A 673 28.60 15.62 30.22
C GLY A 673 29.16 14.89 28.99
N ALA A 674 28.54 15.06 27.83
CA ALA A 674 28.84 14.38 26.56
C ALA A 674 29.39 15.32 25.47
N ALA A 675 29.81 16.53 25.85
CA ALA A 675 30.27 17.60 24.95
C ALA A 675 31.71 17.44 24.46
#